data_AF-A0A4R1LA82-F1
#
_entry.id   AF-A0A4R1LA82-F1
#
_cell.length_a   1.000
_cell.length_b   1.000
_cell.length_c   1.000
_cell.angle_alpha   90.00
_cell.angle_beta   90.00
_cell.angle_gamma   90.00
#
_symmetry.space_group_name_H-M   'P 1'
#
loop_
_entity.id
_entity.type
_entity.pdbx_description
1 polymer ?
#
loop_
_entity_poly.entity_id
_entity_poly.type
_entity_poly.pdbx_seq_one_letter_code
_entity_poly.pdbx_strand_id
1 'polypeptide(L)'
;MKEDKPQEKKTPGRLYGWLDKRTGLTGLMHASLDEPIPGGARLAYVFGSGLLFIFISQIITGLCLALYYVPSAETAHTSVAYITKQVAAGAFLRSLHYYGSSAMIIVLALHFLQTFLYGSFKGRRELLWMSGALLSLLVLAMGFTGYLLPWDQKAYFATAVGTNIVGEVPFIGEWLTKLLRGGDTLGTLTLSRFYLAHVFLIPGAIFLFIGAHIVLFRKAGPAGPINEDPVNPKLPPEGFYPRQVLMDMAFALLLMIGLGVLAYFHPVELGPVANPADTQFLPRPEWYYLPMFEWLKFWEGPKVVFAIVVVPGILALLFFLLPFLDRKLERRPWRRPIPLLGVAIVLVGAVFLGMKSHLDDAHDPTIAAQIALQDQQAKEYSKAPFQPYVESPGGSVAGLASSGPVNPLISQGKGVFEANGCSGCHGANGTGTPAAPSLVGITSKFPAAQLTALLHNPNAKMRAGNMPAVDLSASDMSALLSYLGALGTSAANVPATHKVAQLGPVPPTKESAVMGGGTSHEAEAGGGAASAEVAAGQQMFQAHACFACHGQAGAGTARVPPMGGLIAKASDQQLVALLHNPNAKMRAGGMSPLAATPQEVSSLIAYLRTLGTASAAPKQNEPATAATPEQSTTDESNATAAAAPPAAAPSSAPAAAAMQSHAAANTPASGGRAIFVANGCAACHGVNAQGTHFAPSLIGISQKFPPAQLTALLRHPTKKMRDGGMPTVAINDAQMQQLIAYLSSLGTAAPAASAQAASSSHGAPSTAAGAAPAAKAARPISAAPLSADALRGKTLFQHYSCESCHGVGGLQGTVAAPGLAGTASILPAPMLENLLRHHSKQMQKGGMPLTNLNAQDMKAIVAYIRSMPSTGAEQ
;
A
#
# COMPACT_ATOMS: atom_id res chain seq x y z
N MET A 1 39.57 -1.71 76.95
CA MET A 1 38.76 -2.49 75.98
C MET A 1 37.36 -2.68 76.55
N LYS A 2 36.33 -2.77 75.71
CA LYS A 2 35.06 -3.42 76.05
C LYS A 2 35.01 -4.73 75.26
N GLU A 3 34.67 -5.82 75.93
CA GLU A 3 34.54 -7.12 75.27
C GLU A 3 33.24 -7.14 74.47
N ASP A 4 33.35 -7.36 73.16
CA ASP A 4 32.19 -7.46 72.28
C ASP A 4 31.63 -8.88 72.39
N LYS A 5 30.42 -9.02 72.92
CA LYS A 5 29.79 -10.35 73.07
C LYS A 5 29.52 -10.92 71.67
N PRO A 6 29.85 -12.20 71.39
CA PRO A 6 29.56 -12.80 70.10
C PRO A 6 28.05 -12.82 69.88
N GLN A 7 27.56 -11.95 68.98
CA GLN A 7 26.18 -11.94 68.51
C GLN A 7 25.82 -13.33 67.97
N GLU A 8 24.84 -13.97 68.58
CA GLU A 8 24.41 -15.33 68.24
C GLU A 8 23.77 -15.33 66.84
N LYS A 9 24.58 -15.65 65.83
CA LYS A 9 24.14 -15.72 64.43
C LYS A 9 23.11 -16.83 64.28
N LYS A 10 21.82 -16.48 64.36
CA LYS A 10 20.68 -17.36 64.08
C LYS A 10 20.97 -18.18 62.82
N THR A 11 21.19 -19.48 63.01
CA THR A 11 21.55 -20.39 61.92
C THR A 11 20.46 -20.35 60.85
N PRO A 12 20.74 -19.90 59.62
CA PRO A 12 19.72 -19.90 58.58
C PRO A 12 19.28 -21.34 58.29
N GLY A 13 18.00 -21.50 57.96
CA GLY A 13 17.37 -22.82 57.84
C GLY A 13 18.20 -23.79 57.00
N ARG A 14 18.22 -25.08 57.39
CA ARG A 14 19.17 -26.10 56.90
C ARG A 14 19.30 -26.17 55.36
N LEU A 15 18.23 -25.87 54.63
CA LEU A 15 18.20 -25.75 53.17
C LEU A 15 18.90 -24.47 52.64
N TYR A 16 18.61 -23.30 53.22
CA TYR A 16 19.30 -22.05 52.89
C TYR A 16 20.80 -22.17 53.16
N GLY A 17 21.19 -22.67 54.34
CA GLY A 17 22.61 -22.88 54.67
C GLY A 17 23.32 -23.95 53.81
N TRP A 18 22.57 -24.83 53.15
CA TRP A 18 23.10 -25.79 52.15
C TRP A 18 23.26 -25.14 50.76
N LEU A 19 22.35 -24.24 50.41
CA LEU A 19 22.33 -23.51 49.14
C LEU A 19 23.40 -22.41 49.11
N ASP A 20 23.46 -21.60 50.16
CA ASP A 20 24.43 -20.51 50.32
C ASP A 20 25.87 -20.99 50.24
N LYS A 21 26.19 -22.14 50.86
CA LYS A 21 27.50 -22.81 50.74
C LYS A 21 27.88 -23.27 49.33
N ARG A 22 26.95 -23.21 48.36
CA ARG A 22 27.16 -23.55 46.94
C ARG A 22 27.06 -22.35 46.00
N THR A 23 26.27 -21.35 46.37
CA THR A 23 25.95 -20.19 45.51
C THR A 23 26.59 -18.88 45.99
N GLY A 24 27.07 -18.83 47.24
CA GLY A 24 27.57 -17.60 47.87
C GLY A 24 26.49 -16.53 48.06
N LEU A 25 25.21 -16.92 48.05
CA LEU A 25 24.07 -15.99 47.99
C LEU A 25 24.09 -14.94 49.11
N THR A 26 24.38 -15.32 50.35
CA THR A 26 24.49 -14.39 51.48
C THR A 26 25.61 -13.38 51.26
N GLY A 27 26.75 -13.82 50.72
CA GLY A 27 27.88 -12.95 50.39
C GLY A 27 27.57 -11.98 49.26
N LEU A 28 26.90 -12.45 48.20
CA LEU A 28 26.42 -11.62 47.09
C LEU A 28 25.35 -10.61 47.53
N MET A 29 24.45 -11.01 48.44
CA MET A 29 23.44 -10.14 49.02
C MET A 29 24.08 -9.05 49.90
N HIS A 30 24.92 -9.40 50.87
CA HIS A 30 25.63 -8.42 51.71
C HIS A 30 26.45 -7.43 50.87
N ALA A 31 27.27 -7.93 49.94
CA ALA A 31 28.07 -7.08 49.06
C ALA A 31 27.21 -6.08 48.25
N SER A 32 25.93 -6.39 47.99
CA SER A 32 25.02 -5.57 47.18
C SER A 32 24.02 -4.74 47.99
N LEU A 33 23.78 -5.06 49.26
CA LEU A 33 22.90 -4.34 50.18
C LEU A 33 23.68 -3.38 51.09
N ASP A 34 24.92 -3.73 51.45
CA ASP A 34 25.79 -2.96 52.34
C ASP A 34 26.74 -2.03 51.55
N GLU A 35 26.43 -1.76 50.28
CA GLU A 35 27.17 -0.84 49.41
C GLU A 35 27.20 0.58 50.04
N PRO A 36 28.39 1.18 50.26
CA PRO A 36 28.53 2.41 51.03
C PRO A 36 28.13 3.67 50.23
N ILE A 37 27.26 4.49 50.81
CA ILE A 37 26.81 5.77 50.24
C ILE A 37 27.40 6.95 51.04
N PRO A 38 28.46 7.63 50.56
CA PRO A 38 29.03 8.78 51.24
C PRO A 38 28.01 9.91 51.39
N GLY A 39 27.78 10.37 52.62
CA GLY A 39 26.78 11.40 52.91
C GLY A 39 25.32 10.91 52.95
N GLY A 40 25.10 9.59 53.02
CA GLY A 40 23.82 8.98 53.38
C GLY A 40 22.79 8.80 52.27
N ALA A 41 21.67 8.18 52.61
CA ALA A 41 20.52 7.95 51.73
C ALA A 41 19.76 9.25 51.40
N ARG A 42 19.40 9.44 50.12
CA ARG A 42 18.83 10.71 49.60
C ARG A 42 17.84 10.46 48.47
N LEU A 43 16.78 11.27 48.45
CA LEU A 43 15.80 11.30 47.36
C LEU A 43 16.43 11.61 45.98
N ALA A 44 17.57 12.28 45.94
CA ALA A 44 18.28 12.58 44.68
C ALA A 44 18.85 11.34 43.96
N TYR A 45 18.84 10.15 44.58
CA TYR A 45 19.36 8.92 43.98
C TYR A 45 18.26 7.99 43.42
N VAL A 46 16.97 8.24 43.71
CA VAL A 46 15.85 7.35 43.35
C VAL A 46 15.58 7.25 41.84
N PHE A 47 16.09 8.18 41.02
CA PHE A 47 15.79 8.18 39.58
C PHE A 47 16.44 7.00 38.84
N GLY A 48 17.63 6.55 39.26
CA GLY A 48 18.32 5.42 38.62
C GLY A 48 17.62 4.08 38.87
N SER A 49 17.19 3.83 40.11
CA SER A 49 16.36 2.68 40.47
C SER A 49 14.94 2.82 39.92
N GLY A 50 14.36 4.02 39.91
CA GLY A 50 13.09 4.31 39.26
C GLY A 50 13.06 3.92 37.77
N LEU A 51 14.11 4.23 37.01
CA LEU A 51 14.28 3.75 35.63
C LEU A 51 14.28 2.21 35.53
N LEU A 52 14.97 1.53 36.45
CA LEU A 52 14.99 0.06 36.47
C LEU A 52 13.59 -0.52 36.77
N PHE A 53 12.82 0.10 37.67
CA PHE A 53 11.44 -0.31 37.94
C PHE A 53 10.50 -0.04 36.76
N ILE A 54 10.61 1.11 36.08
CA ILE A 54 9.87 1.37 34.84
C ILE A 54 10.26 0.32 33.79
N PHE A 55 11.56 0.05 33.59
CA PHE A 55 12.01 -0.96 32.62
C PHE A 55 11.42 -2.34 32.90
N ILE A 56 11.47 -2.82 34.15
CA ILE A 56 10.87 -4.10 34.55
C ILE A 56 9.35 -4.10 34.30
N SER A 57 8.65 -2.99 34.57
CA SER A 57 7.24 -2.84 34.24
C SER A 57 6.97 -2.87 32.73
N GLN A 58 7.80 -2.21 31.91
CA GLN A 58 7.71 -2.25 30.44
C GLN A 58 7.93 -3.67 29.90
N ILE A 59 8.86 -4.44 30.46
CA ILE A 59 9.08 -5.85 30.10
C ILE A 59 7.88 -6.71 30.47
N ILE A 60 7.37 -6.61 31.69
CA ILE A 60 6.21 -7.42 32.15
C ILE A 60 4.96 -7.09 31.32
N THR A 61 4.65 -5.80 31.13
CA THR A 61 3.49 -5.36 30.32
C THR A 61 3.67 -5.74 28.85
N GLY A 62 4.85 -5.55 28.28
CA GLY A 62 5.18 -5.92 26.90
C GLY A 62 5.06 -7.42 26.63
N LEU A 63 5.52 -8.27 27.55
CA LEU A 63 5.34 -9.72 27.48
C LEU A 63 3.86 -10.11 27.50
N CYS A 64 3.06 -9.54 28.40
CA CYS A 64 1.62 -9.82 28.47
C CYS A 64 0.85 -9.31 27.24
N LEU A 65 1.30 -8.22 26.59
CA LEU A 65 0.74 -7.75 25.32
C LEU A 65 1.15 -8.67 24.14
N ALA A 66 2.40 -9.14 24.13
CA ALA A 66 2.94 -10.00 23.08
C ALA A 66 2.25 -11.37 22.98
N LEU A 67 1.60 -11.85 24.05
CA LEU A 67 0.78 -13.08 24.04
C LEU A 67 -0.44 -12.99 23.10
N TYR A 68 -0.88 -11.78 22.75
CA TYR A 68 -2.08 -11.54 21.93
C TYR A 68 -1.79 -10.78 20.62
N TYR A 69 -0.55 -10.34 20.41
CA TYR A 69 -0.17 -9.48 19.29
C TYR A 69 0.26 -10.28 18.05
N VAL A 70 -0.21 -9.87 16.86
CA VAL A 70 0.16 -10.51 15.60
C VAL A 70 0.95 -9.52 14.72
N PRO A 71 2.25 -9.77 14.42
CA PRO A 71 3.11 -8.83 13.70
C PRO A 71 2.92 -8.86 12.16
N SER A 72 1.68 -8.76 11.66
CA SER A 72 1.35 -8.60 10.23
C SER A 72 0.57 -7.31 9.97
N ALA A 73 0.84 -6.62 8.86
CA ALA A 73 0.14 -5.40 8.47
C ALA A 73 -1.38 -5.58 8.26
N GLU A 74 -1.83 -6.82 8.07
CA GLU A 74 -3.24 -7.19 7.92
C GLU A 74 -3.96 -7.31 9.28
N THR A 75 -3.26 -7.75 10.33
CA THR A 75 -3.87 -8.22 11.59
C THR A 75 -3.32 -7.56 12.85
N ALA A 76 -2.25 -6.78 12.77
CA ALA A 76 -1.67 -6.10 13.92
C ALA A 76 -2.66 -5.13 14.57
N HIS A 77 -3.26 -4.24 13.78
CA HIS A 77 -4.26 -3.28 14.26
C HIS A 77 -5.46 -3.98 14.90
N THR A 78 -5.98 -5.05 14.29
CA THR A 78 -7.09 -5.84 14.85
C THR A 78 -6.67 -6.63 16.11
N SER A 79 -5.43 -7.11 16.20
CA SER A 79 -4.92 -7.76 17.42
C SER A 79 -4.77 -6.77 18.58
N VAL A 80 -4.33 -5.53 18.29
CA VAL A 80 -4.25 -4.44 19.27
C VAL A 80 -5.64 -3.93 19.65
N ALA A 81 -6.60 -3.91 18.72
CA ALA A 81 -8.00 -3.66 19.01
C ALA A 81 -8.61 -4.76 19.90
N TYR A 82 -8.26 -6.04 19.68
CA TYR A 82 -8.69 -7.16 20.52
C TYR A 82 -8.13 -7.04 21.95
N ILE A 83 -6.83 -6.78 22.08
CA ILE A 83 -6.19 -6.45 23.37
C ILE A 83 -6.92 -5.31 24.07
N THR A 84 -7.21 -4.23 23.35
CA THR A 84 -7.79 -3.02 23.96
C THR A 84 -9.27 -3.21 24.33
N LYS A 85 -10.05 -3.98 23.57
CA LYS A 85 -11.52 -4.01 23.67
C LYS A 85 -12.12 -5.32 24.20
N GLN A 86 -11.37 -6.43 24.23
CA GLN A 86 -11.89 -7.77 24.58
C GLN A 86 -11.06 -8.49 25.65
N VAL A 87 -9.74 -8.29 25.70
CA VAL A 87 -8.89 -8.92 26.73
C VAL A 87 -9.18 -8.27 28.11
N ALA A 88 -9.42 -9.10 29.13
CA ALA A 88 -9.65 -8.63 30.50
C ALA A 88 -8.47 -7.79 31.00
N ALA A 89 -8.76 -6.55 31.44
CA ALA A 89 -7.79 -5.52 31.79
C ALA A 89 -6.78 -5.14 30.66
N GLY A 90 -7.00 -5.55 29.41
CA GLY A 90 -6.08 -5.32 28.29
C GLY A 90 -5.93 -3.84 27.91
N ALA A 91 -7.02 -3.05 27.99
CA ALA A 91 -6.96 -1.59 27.88
C ALA A 91 -6.01 -0.97 28.92
N PHE A 92 -6.17 -1.36 30.20
CA PHE A 92 -5.32 -0.89 31.30
C PHE A 92 -3.86 -1.32 31.10
N LEU A 93 -3.62 -2.58 30.72
CA LEU A 93 -2.28 -3.12 30.45
C LEU A 93 -1.57 -2.36 29.32
N ARG A 94 -2.26 -2.11 28.20
CA ARG A 94 -1.75 -1.31 27.08
C ARG A 94 -1.47 0.13 27.50
N SER A 95 -2.36 0.73 28.29
CA SER A 95 -2.22 2.09 28.79
C SER A 95 -1.03 2.23 29.74
N LEU A 96 -0.84 1.26 30.64
CA LEU A 96 0.31 1.20 31.53
C LEU A 96 1.63 1.02 30.76
N HIS A 97 1.62 0.24 29.67
CA HIS A 97 2.77 0.13 28.77
C HIS A 97 3.06 1.50 28.09
N TYR A 98 2.07 2.14 27.48
CA TYR A 98 2.21 3.43 26.81
C TYR A 98 2.66 4.57 27.74
N TYR A 99 2.00 4.76 28.88
CA TYR A 99 2.37 5.80 29.85
C TYR A 99 3.68 5.47 30.55
N GLY A 100 3.99 4.20 30.80
CA GLY A 100 5.29 3.76 31.29
C GLY A 100 6.43 4.12 30.34
N SER A 101 6.21 4.07 29.02
CA SER A 101 7.18 4.53 28.01
C SER A 101 7.43 6.04 28.12
N SER A 102 6.38 6.86 28.25
CA SER A 102 6.54 8.30 28.51
C SER A 102 7.22 8.60 29.85
N ALA A 103 6.89 7.86 30.91
CA ALA A 103 7.54 8.00 32.21
C ALA A 103 9.02 7.60 32.17
N MET A 104 9.40 6.62 31.36
CA MET A 104 10.81 6.28 31.11
C MET A 104 11.57 7.50 30.59
N ILE A 105 11.05 8.19 29.57
CA ILE A 105 11.70 9.38 29.01
C ILE A 105 11.80 10.52 30.05
N ILE A 106 10.75 10.76 30.83
CA ILE A 106 10.73 11.80 31.87
C ILE A 106 11.75 11.48 32.98
N VAL A 107 11.74 10.28 33.54
CA VAL A 107 12.66 9.89 34.62
C VAL A 107 14.10 9.76 34.10
N LEU A 108 14.29 9.44 32.81
CA LEU A 108 15.60 9.45 32.16
C LEU A 108 16.17 10.87 32.06
N ALA A 109 15.36 11.84 31.63
CA ALA A 109 15.75 13.24 31.60
C ALA A 109 16.06 13.78 33.01
N LEU A 110 15.28 13.39 34.03
CA LEU A 110 15.55 13.74 35.43
C LEU A 110 16.84 13.09 35.96
N HIS A 111 17.09 11.81 35.67
CA HIS A 111 18.32 11.12 36.07
C HIS A 111 19.56 11.72 35.39
N PHE A 112 19.47 12.04 34.10
CA PHE A 112 20.51 12.74 33.37
C PHE A 112 20.79 14.12 33.97
N LEU A 113 19.76 14.94 34.18
CA LEU A 113 19.90 16.28 34.75
C LEU A 113 20.48 16.22 36.17
N GLN A 114 20.03 15.27 36.99
CA GLN A 114 20.53 15.02 38.34
C GLN A 114 22.02 14.62 38.33
N THR A 115 22.42 13.64 37.54
CA THR A 115 23.83 13.21 37.44
C THR A 115 24.74 14.29 36.84
N PHE A 116 24.24 15.08 35.88
CA PHE A 116 24.95 16.23 35.31
C PHE A 116 25.18 17.35 36.34
N LEU A 117 24.12 17.81 37.02
CA LEU A 117 24.19 18.88 38.03
C LEU A 117 25.05 18.48 39.23
N TYR A 118 24.98 17.21 39.67
CA TYR A 118 25.83 16.67 40.74
C TYR A 118 27.28 16.42 40.29
N GLY A 119 27.58 16.51 38.99
CA GLY A 119 28.89 16.18 38.43
C GLY A 119 29.28 14.71 38.64
N SER A 120 28.29 13.81 38.71
CA SER A 120 28.48 12.40 39.08
C SER A 120 29.26 11.58 38.07
N PHE A 121 29.51 12.12 36.87
CA PHE A 121 30.40 11.56 35.85
C PHE A 121 31.89 11.79 36.09
N LYS A 122 32.25 12.60 37.10
CA LYS A 122 33.63 12.99 37.39
C LYS A 122 34.33 11.99 38.31
N GLY A 123 35.66 11.95 38.19
CA GLY A 123 36.54 11.21 39.10
C GLY A 123 36.50 9.70 38.87
N ARG A 124 36.97 9.24 37.70
CA ARG A 124 37.00 7.81 37.29
C ARG A 124 35.61 7.22 37.02
N ARG A 125 34.68 8.05 36.55
CA ARG A 125 33.27 7.72 36.22
C ARG A 125 32.91 8.03 34.77
N GLU A 126 33.91 8.16 33.92
CA GLU A 126 33.77 8.51 32.50
C GLU A 126 33.07 7.36 31.74
N LEU A 127 33.47 6.10 32.01
CA LEU A 127 32.81 4.89 31.46
C LEU A 127 31.38 4.69 32.00
N LEU A 128 31.12 5.10 33.24
CA LEU A 128 29.77 5.07 33.81
C LEU A 128 28.84 6.04 33.07
N TRP A 129 29.34 7.24 32.76
CA TRP A 129 28.62 8.20 31.92
C TRP A 129 28.41 7.68 30.49
N MET A 130 29.45 7.16 29.84
CA MET A 130 29.35 6.63 28.47
C MET A 130 28.36 5.46 28.35
N SER A 131 28.31 4.56 29.35
CA SER A 131 27.30 3.48 29.39
C SER A 131 25.89 4.01 29.65
N GLY A 132 25.72 5.01 30.53
CA GLY A 132 24.44 5.69 30.73
C GLY A 132 23.97 6.43 29.48
N ALA A 133 24.87 7.09 28.75
CA ALA A 133 24.60 7.76 27.50
C ALA A 133 24.15 6.78 26.39
N LEU A 134 24.79 5.61 26.29
CA LEU A 134 24.38 4.55 25.36
C LEU A 134 23.00 3.95 25.74
N LEU A 135 22.74 3.74 27.04
CA LEU A 135 21.42 3.34 27.53
C LEU A 135 20.34 4.36 27.16
N SER A 136 20.62 5.67 27.28
CA SER A 136 19.68 6.72 26.86
C SER A 136 19.31 6.63 25.39
N LEU A 137 20.27 6.34 24.50
CA LEU A 137 20.02 6.15 23.07
C LEU A 137 19.19 4.88 22.80
N LEU A 138 19.46 3.79 23.52
CA LEU A 138 18.66 2.55 23.41
C LEU A 138 17.22 2.74 23.90
N VAL A 139 17.00 3.55 24.95
CA VAL A 139 15.64 3.89 25.44
C VAL A 139 14.88 4.75 24.42
N LEU A 140 15.53 5.70 23.76
CA LEU A 140 14.93 6.43 22.64
C LEU A 140 14.59 5.48 21.46
N ALA A 141 15.48 4.54 21.15
CA ALA A 141 15.21 3.53 20.12
C ALA A 141 14.05 2.58 20.48
N MET A 142 13.84 2.27 21.77
CA MET A 142 12.64 1.56 22.23
C MET A 142 11.37 2.35 21.95
N GLY A 143 11.36 3.65 22.28
CA GLY A 143 10.23 4.54 22.01
C GLY A 143 9.85 4.59 20.54
N PHE A 144 10.83 4.71 19.63
CA PHE A 144 10.59 4.68 18.19
C PHE A 144 10.13 3.32 17.66
N THR A 145 10.78 2.22 18.06
CA THR A 145 10.49 0.88 17.50
C THR A 145 9.14 0.33 17.96
N GLY A 146 8.72 0.61 19.19
CA GLY A 146 7.39 0.22 19.70
C GLY A 146 6.26 0.98 19.04
N TYR A 147 6.54 2.18 18.52
CA TYR A 147 5.53 3.09 17.98
C TYR A 147 4.80 2.56 16.74
N LEU A 148 5.45 1.71 15.94
CA LEU A 148 4.85 1.13 14.74
C LEU A 148 3.79 0.05 15.08
N LEU A 149 3.95 -0.64 16.21
CA LEU A 149 3.22 -1.89 16.50
C LEU A 149 1.68 -1.77 16.50
N PRO A 150 1.06 -0.67 16.97
CA PRO A 150 -0.39 -0.46 16.88
C PRO A 150 -0.97 -0.46 15.46
N TRP A 151 -0.16 -0.11 14.44
CA TRP A 151 -0.55 -0.06 13.03
C TRP A 151 -1.82 0.78 12.73
N ASP A 152 -2.00 1.87 13.49
CA ASP A 152 -2.96 2.94 13.17
C ASP A 152 -2.30 4.04 12.31
N GLN A 153 -3.09 5.03 11.88
CA GLN A 153 -2.60 6.15 11.07
C GLN A 153 -1.37 6.86 11.69
N LYS A 154 -1.40 7.09 13.01
CA LYS A 154 -0.34 7.83 13.72
C LYS A 154 0.96 7.02 13.72
N ALA A 155 0.87 5.73 14.04
CA ALA A 155 1.96 4.77 13.98
C ALA A 155 2.60 4.69 12.58
N TYR A 156 1.79 4.52 11.54
CA TYR A 156 2.26 4.34 10.16
C TYR A 156 3.02 5.57 9.64
N PHE A 157 2.40 6.75 9.67
CA PHE A 157 3.00 7.95 9.08
C PHE A 157 4.21 8.46 9.88
N ALA A 158 4.20 8.35 11.22
CA ALA A 158 5.37 8.70 12.02
C ALA A 158 6.57 7.78 11.74
N THR A 159 6.35 6.49 11.53
CA THR A 159 7.43 5.57 11.13
C THR A 159 7.87 5.78 9.68
N ALA A 160 6.98 6.19 8.77
CA ALA A 160 7.36 6.58 7.41
C ALA A 160 8.33 7.78 7.44
N VAL A 161 7.99 8.83 8.21
CA VAL A 161 8.86 9.99 8.45
C VAL A 161 10.18 9.57 9.12
N GLY A 162 10.14 8.79 10.22
CA GLY A 162 11.35 8.35 10.92
C GLY A 162 12.28 7.49 10.06
N THR A 163 11.74 6.64 9.19
CA THR A 163 12.56 5.82 8.27
C THR A 163 13.00 6.59 7.01
N ASN A 164 12.36 7.70 6.65
CA ASN A 164 12.91 8.67 5.69
C ASN A 164 14.11 9.42 6.30
N ILE A 165 13.99 9.89 7.56
CA ILE A 165 15.06 10.57 8.32
C ILE A 165 16.33 9.70 8.42
N VAL A 166 16.18 8.37 8.58
CA VAL A 166 17.31 7.43 8.53
C VAL A 166 17.93 7.32 7.13
N GLY A 167 17.16 7.52 6.07
CA GLY A 167 17.62 7.51 4.67
C GLY A 167 18.56 8.66 4.33
N GLU A 168 18.38 9.82 4.98
CA GLU A 168 19.21 11.03 4.83
C GLU A 168 20.62 10.88 5.45
N VAL A 169 20.92 9.77 6.14
CA VAL A 169 22.25 9.51 6.69
C VAL A 169 23.24 9.21 5.54
N PRO A 170 24.32 10.01 5.36
CA PRO A 170 25.23 9.82 4.23
C PRO A 170 25.95 8.46 4.29
N PHE A 171 26.29 7.94 3.11
CA PHE A 171 26.94 6.64 2.85
C PHE A 171 26.14 5.38 3.23
N ILE A 172 25.37 5.38 4.31
CA ILE A 172 24.73 4.18 4.87
C ILE A 172 23.19 4.26 4.96
N GLY A 173 22.58 5.44 4.86
CA GLY A 173 21.16 5.65 5.11
C GLY A 173 20.23 4.81 4.24
N GLU A 174 20.47 4.74 2.93
CA GLU A 174 19.69 3.88 2.02
C GLU A 174 19.72 2.40 2.44
N TRP A 175 20.87 1.89 2.89
CA TRP A 175 21.01 0.52 3.38
C TRP A 175 20.30 0.33 4.72
N LEU A 176 20.40 1.27 5.66
CA LEU A 176 19.64 1.22 6.91
C LEU A 176 18.13 1.26 6.67
N THR A 177 17.63 2.12 5.78
CA THR A 177 16.20 2.21 5.48
C THR A 177 15.69 0.95 4.79
N LYS A 178 16.46 0.33 3.87
CA LYS A 178 16.13 -0.99 3.31
C LYS A 178 16.20 -2.12 4.34
N LEU A 179 17.10 -2.04 5.33
CA LEU A 179 17.15 -2.98 6.46
C LEU A 179 15.97 -2.80 7.42
N LEU A 180 15.51 -1.57 7.67
CA LEU A 180 14.37 -1.29 8.54
C LEU A 180 13.03 -1.61 7.86
N ARG A 181 12.85 -1.22 6.59
CA ARG A 181 11.60 -1.43 5.85
C ARG A 181 11.44 -2.84 5.27
N GLY A 182 12.52 -3.40 4.72
CA GLY A 182 12.50 -4.67 3.98
C GLY A 182 11.95 -4.60 2.55
N GLY A 183 11.43 -3.45 2.14
CA GLY A 183 11.00 -3.12 0.78
C GLY A 183 10.89 -1.60 0.63
N ASP A 184 10.42 -1.14 -0.52
CA ASP A 184 10.33 0.30 -0.80
C ASP A 184 9.19 0.99 -0.01
N THR A 185 8.14 0.23 0.35
CA THR A 185 6.99 0.64 1.16
C THR A 185 7.01 0.00 2.56
N LEU A 186 6.27 0.58 3.52
CA LEU A 186 6.04 -0.04 4.82
C LEU A 186 4.98 -1.15 4.71
N GLY A 187 5.24 -2.32 5.30
CA GLY A 187 4.32 -3.46 5.34
C GLY A 187 4.73 -4.54 6.35
N THR A 188 4.20 -5.76 6.23
CA THR A 188 4.45 -6.87 7.18
C THR A 188 5.94 -7.16 7.42
N LEU A 189 6.80 -7.00 6.41
CA LEU A 189 8.25 -7.20 6.58
C LEU A 189 8.93 -6.06 7.35
N THR A 190 8.38 -4.84 7.31
CA THR A 190 8.78 -3.75 8.23
C THR A 190 8.33 -4.09 9.65
N LEU A 191 7.05 -4.44 9.79
CA LEU A 191 6.41 -4.61 11.08
C LEU A 191 7.02 -5.75 11.90
N SER A 192 7.25 -6.90 11.27
CA SER A 192 7.92 -8.04 11.90
C SER A 192 9.38 -7.73 12.31
N ARG A 193 10.11 -6.89 11.56
CA ARG A 193 11.45 -6.42 11.94
C ARG A 193 11.42 -5.44 13.11
N PHE A 194 10.47 -4.51 13.13
CA PHE A 194 10.25 -3.58 14.26
C PHE A 194 9.83 -4.34 15.53
N TYR A 195 8.92 -5.32 15.41
CA TYR A 195 8.54 -6.21 16.51
C TYR A 195 9.74 -7.00 17.07
N LEU A 196 10.55 -7.62 16.21
CA LEU A 196 11.77 -8.32 16.63
C LEU A 196 12.77 -7.37 17.34
N ALA A 197 12.95 -6.17 16.80
CA ALA A 197 13.82 -5.16 17.40
C ALA A 197 13.31 -4.69 18.77
N HIS A 198 12.02 -4.39 18.87
CA HIS A 198 11.38 -3.85 20.06
C HIS A 198 11.21 -4.86 21.19
N VAL A 199 10.85 -6.11 20.88
CA VAL A 199 10.54 -7.12 21.91
C VAL A 199 11.78 -7.90 22.36
N PHE A 200 12.78 -8.10 21.48
CA PHE A 200 13.94 -8.95 21.77
C PHE A 200 15.28 -8.21 21.72
N LEU A 201 15.62 -7.58 20.58
CA LEU A 201 17.00 -7.11 20.35
C LEU A 201 17.38 -5.92 21.23
N ILE A 202 16.55 -4.86 21.23
CA ILE A 202 16.83 -3.64 21.99
C ILE A 202 16.64 -3.88 23.50
N PRO A 203 15.61 -4.60 24.00
CA PRO A 203 15.54 -4.99 25.41
C PRO A 203 16.72 -5.83 25.87
N GLY A 204 17.18 -6.79 25.05
CA GLY A 204 18.37 -7.60 25.36
C GLY A 204 19.65 -6.75 25.46
N ALA A 205 19.82 -5.79 24.55
CA ALA A 205 20.91 -4.81 24.64
C ALA A 205 20.80 -3.92 25.89
N ILE A 206 19.60 -3.45 26.24
CA ILE A 206 19.37 -2.66 27.46
C ILE A 206 19.69 -3.49 28.71
N PHE A 207 19.26 -4.75 28.82
CA PHE A 207 19.63 -5.62 29.94
C PHE A 207 21.15 -5.79 30.08
N LEU A 208 21.85 -6.03 28.96
CA LEU A 208 23.32 -6.14 28.93
C LEU A 208 24.00 -4.85 29.42
N PHE A 209 23.57 -3.70 28.90
CA PHE A 209 24.17 -2.42 29.28
C PHE A 209 23.75 -1.92 30.66
N ILE A 210 22.57 -2.27 31.18
CA ILE A 210 22.19 -2.06 32.59
C ILE A 210 23.13 -2.86 33.50
N GLY A 211 23.39 -4.14 33.18
CA GLY A 211 24.35 -4.96 33.91
C GLY A 211 25.74 -4.34 33.94
N ALA A 212 26.24 -3.90 32.77
CA ALA A 212 27.52 -3.20 32.66
C ALA A 212 27.54 -1.88 33.45
N HIS A 213 26.47 -1.08 33.38
CA HIS A 213 26.35 0.20 34.07
C HIS A 213 26.34 0.04 35.60
N ILE A 214 25.62 -0.96 36.13
CA ILE A 214 25.63 -1.30 37.56
C ILE A 214 27.01 -1.78 38.02
N VAL A 215 27.70 -2.62 37.22
CA VAL A 215 29.07 -3.06 37.53
C VAL A 215 30.07 -1.88 37.53
N LEU A 216 29.93 -0.94 36.59
CA LEU A 216 30.75 0.27 36.56
C LEU A 216 30.44 1.21 37.75
N PHE A 217 29.16 1.33 38.13
CA PHE A 217 28.74 2.12 39.29
C PHE A 217 29.37 1.59 40.58
N ARG A 218 29.25 0.28 40.84
CA ARG A 218 29.81 -0.36 42.05
C ARG A 218 31.34 -0.36 42.07
N LYS A 219 32.01 -0.38 40.91
CA LYS A 219 33.48 -0.21 40.82
C LYS A 219 33.97 1.21 41.12
N ALA A 220 33.15 2.24 40.87
CA ALA A 220 33.53 3.64 41.08
C ALA A 220 32.90 4.28 42.33
N GLY A 221 31.90 3.63 42.92
CA GLY A 221 31.10 4.11 44.04
C GLY A 221 30.20 5.31 43.69
N PRO A 222 29.11 5.54 44.46
CA PRO A 222 28.32 6.76 44.34
C PRO A 222 29.17 8.01 44.64
N ALA A 223 29.08 9.02 43.78
CA ALA A 223 29.88 10.25 43.89
C ALA A 223 29.55 11.13 45.11
N GLY A 224 28.52 10.81 45.90
CA GLY A 224 28.11 11.59 47.07
C GLY A 224 27.58 13.01 46.76
N PRO A 225 27.37 13.86 47.79
CA PRO A 225 26.89 15.23 47.64
C PRO A 225 27.77 16.14 46.77
N ILE A 226 27.16 17.16 46.15
CA ILE A 226 27.83 18.12 45.25
C ILE A 226 29.05 18.84 45.88
N ASN A 227 29.07 18.96 47.21
CA ASN A 227 30.16 19.62 47.94
C ASN A 227 31.34 18.70 48.27
N GLU A 228 31.23 17.39 48.06
CA GLU A 228 32.28 16.41 48.34
C GLU A 228 33.23 16.23 47.16
N ASP A 229 34.48 15.87 47.47
CA ASP A 229 35.45 15.41 46.49
C ASP A 229 34.95 14.12 45.80
N PRO A 230 34.92 14.04 44.45
CA PRO A 230 34.38 12.88 43.76
C PRO A 230 35.29 11.64 43.84
N VAL A 231 36.58 11.78 44.19
CA VAL A 231 37.55 10.70 44.27
C VAL A 231 37.68 10.19 45.70
N ASN A 232 37.77 11.11 46.67
CA ASN A 232 37.99 10.83 48.10
C ASN A 232 36.95 11.59 48.97
N PRO A 233 35.67 11.18 48.96
CA PRO A 233 34.64 11.79 49.79
C PRO A 233 34.94 11.62 51.29
N LYS A 234 34.63 12.63 52.10
CA LYS A 234 35.00 12.74 53.52
C LYS A 234 33.84 12.50 54.48
N LEU A 235 32.60 12.66 54.02
CA LEU A 235 31.41 12.33 54.81
C LEU A 235 31.36 10.81 55.10
N PRO A 236 30.92 10.40 56.30
CA PRO A 236 30.75 8.99 56.62
C PRO A 236 29.74 8.34 55.67
N PRO A 237 29.96 7.07 55.25
CA PRO A 237 29.00 6.33 54.46
C PRO A 237 27.85 5.77 55.32
N GLU A 238 26.64 5.76 54.76
CA GLU A 238 25.50 4.94 55.21
C GLU A 238 25.39 3.73 54.27
N GLY A 239 24.87 2.59 54.74
CA GLY A 239 24.58 1.45 53.86
C GLY A 239 23.38 1.73 52.96
N PHE A 240 23.37 1.17 51.75
CA PHE A 240 22.24 1.26 50.82
C PHE A 240 20.95 0.65 51.42
N TYR A 241 21.06 -0.51 52.05
CA TYR A 241 20.01 -1.08 52.90
C TYR A 241 20.11 -0.56 54.36
N PRO A 242 19.01 -0.30 55.06
CA PRO A 242 17.61 -0.34 54.59
C PRO A 242 17.15 0.96 53.94
N ARG A 243 17.83 2.08 54.20
CA ARG A 243 17.20 3.41 54.08
C ARG A 243 17.06 3.91 52.64
N GLN A 244 18.08 3.71 51.78
CA GLN A 244 17.94 4.05 50.37
C GLN A 244 16.97 3.09 49.68
N VAL A 245 17.06 1.79 49.97
CA VAL A 245 16.09 0.79 49.47
C VAL A 245 14.65 1.18 49.78
N LEU A 246 14.35 1.63 51.00
CA LEU A 246 13.00 2.09 51.37
C LEU A 246 12.56 3.35 50.61
N MET A 247 13.46 4.33 50.38
CA MET A 247 13.16 5.49 49.53
C MET A 247 12.89 5.10 48.08
N ASP A 248 13.71 4.19 47.54
CA ASP A 248 13.59 3.68 46.17
C ASP A 248 12.29 2.89 45.97
N MET A 249 11.93 2.01 46.93
CA MET A 249 10.65 1.27 46.88
C MET A 249 9.46 2.21 47.01
N ALA A 250 9.53 3.22 47.89
CA ALA A 250 8.45 4.20 48.05
C ALA A 250 8.26 5.06 46.79
N PHE A 251 9.36 5.50 46.16
CA PHE A 251 9.31 6.23 44.90
C PHE A 251 8.73 5.37 43.76
N ALA A 252 9.22 4.13 43.61
CA ALA A 252 8.71 3.19 42.62
C ALA A 252 7.22 2.87 42.83
N LEU A 253 6.79 2.67 44.07
CA LEU A 253 5.38 2.42 44.42
C LEU A 253 4.49 3.63 44.08
N LEU A 254 4.87 4.84 44.47
CA LEU A 254 4.12 6.07 44.15
C LEU A 254 4.05 6.31 42.65
N LEU A 255 5.14 6.06 41.92
CA LEU A 255 5.19 6.16 40.46
C LEU A 255 4.28 5.14 39.78
N MET A 256 4.30 3.88 40.22
CA MET A 256 3.44 2.82 39.68
C MET A 256 1.96 3.04 40.04
N ILE A 257 1.64 3.60 41.21
CA ILE A 257 0.28 4.02 41.57
C ILE A 257 -0.17 5.16 40.65
N GLY A 258 0.65 6.19 40.46
CA GLY A 258 0.33 7.32 39.56
C GLY A 258 0.10 6.87 38.12
N LEU A 259 0.95 5.98 37.61
CA LEU A 259 0.78 5.37 36.28
C LEU A 259 -0.44 4.46 36.18
N GLY A 260 -0.77 3.70 37.24
CA GLY A 260 -1.97 2.88 37.29
C GLY A 260 -3.25 3.72 37.33
N VAL A 261 -3.29 4.79 38.11
CA VAL A 261 -4.39 5.77 38.16
C VAL A 261 -4.60 6.39 36.77
N LEU A 262 -3.51 6.86 36.12
CA LEU A 262 -3.58 7.42 34.77
C LEU A 262 -4.08 6.39 33.74
N ALA A 263 -3.52 5.17 33.75
CA ALA A 263 -3.90 4.07 32.86
C ALA A 263 -5.33 3.55 33.06
N TYR A 264 -5.95 3.81 34.22
CA TYR A 264 -7.32 3.41 34.53
C TYR A 264 -8.35 4.49 34.17
N PHE A 265 -8.11 5.75 34.54
CA PHE A 265 -9.05 6.85 34.29
C PHE A 265 -8.91 7.49 32.90
N HIS A 266 -7.73 7.43 32.30
CA HIS A 266 -7.44 7.90 30.95
C HIS A 266 -6.78 6.79 30.13
N PRO A 267 -7.49 5.71 29.78
CA PRO A 267 -6.92 4.65 28.95
C PRO A 267 -6.49 5.17 27.58
N VAL A 268 -5.38 4.65 27.04
CA VAL A 268 -4.82 5.08 25.75
C VAL A 268 -5.71 4.64 24.59
N GLU A 269 -6.01 5.60 23.72
CA GLU A 269 -6.86 5.43 22.55
C GLU A 269 -6.16 4.63 21.43
N LEU A 270 -6.94 4.11 20.48
CA LEU A 270 -6.48 3.48 19.25
C LEU A 270 -7.02 4.30 18.07
N GLY A 271 -6.14 4.72 17.16
CA GLY A 271 -6.59 5.36 15.92
C GLY A 271 -7.31 4.36 14.99
N PRO A 272 -8.00 4.84 13.94
CA PRO A 272 -8.41 3.96 12.83
C PRO A 272 -7.19 3.29 12.18
N VAL A 273 -7.43 2.15 11.51
CA VAL A 273 -6.39 1.36 10.82
C VAL A 273 -5.59 2.22 9.82
N ALA A 274 -4.28 1.97 9.71
CA ALA A 274 -3.42 2.69 8.77
C ALA A 274 -3.92 2.58 7.31
N ASN A 275 -4.12 3.73 6.67
CA ASN A 275 -4.43 3.89 5.27
C ASN A 275 -3.32 4.73 4.59
N PRO A 276 -2.37 4.09 3.89
CA PRO A 276 -1.24 4.78 3.25
C PRO A 276 -1.63 5.78 2.15
N ALA A 277 -2.89 5.77 1.69
CA ALA A 277 -3.41 6.69 0.68
C ALA A 277 -4.12 7.91 1.27
N ASP A 278 -4.26 8.00 2.60
CA ASP A 278 -4.79 9.19 3.26
C ASP A 278 -3.79 10.35 3.15
N THR A 279 -4.14 11.34 2.33
CA THR A 279 -3.34 12.55 2.12
C THR A 279 -3.78 13.72 3.00
N GLN A 280 -4.82 13.54 3.81
CA GLN A 280 -5.35 14.55 4.72
C GLN A 280 -4.86 14.35 6.15
N PHE A 281 -4.39 13.14 6.50
CA PHE A 281 -3.79 12.88 7.81
C PHE A 281 -2.52 13.72 8.05
N LEU A 282 -2.54 14.53 9.11
CA LEU A 282 -1.41 15.32 9.58
C LEU A 282 -0.63 14.55 10.67
N PRO A 283 0.58 14.02 10.37
CA PRO A 283 1.35 13.28 11.36
C PRO A 283 1.88 14.16 12.51
N ARG A 284 1.30 13.92 13.69
CA ARG A 284 1.78 14.09 15.07
C ARG A 284 2.78 13.04 15.57
N PRO A 285 4.13 13.22 15.63
CA PRO A 285 4.95 12.31 16.45
C PRO A 285 4.70 12.55 17.96
N GLU A 286 5.23 11.67 18.81
CA GLU A 286 5.08 11.81 20.27
C GLU A 286 5.77 13.05 20.86
N TRP A 287 5.32 13.46 22.05
CA TRP A 287 5.73 14.70 22.69
C TRP A 287 7.25 14.85 22.86
N TYR A 288 7.97 13.74 23.08
CA TYR A 288 9.44 13.73 23.19
C TYR A 288 10.17 13.86 21.84
N TYR A 289 9.46 13.74 20.72
CA TYR A 289 9.95 14.01 19.37
C TYR A 289 9.40 15.29 18.74
N LEU A 290 8.36 15.93 19.30
CA LEU A 290 7.85 17.23 18.82
C LEU A 290 8.93 18.34 18.73
N PRO A 291 9.91 18.46 19.64
CA PRO A 291 10.99 19.44 19.48
C PRO A 291 11.85 19.20 18.24
N MET A 292 12.05 17.94 17.85
CA MET A 292 12.79 17.57 16.63
C MET A 292 11.93 17.75 15.38
N PHE A 293 10.63 17.49 15.46
CA PHE A 293 9.67 17.77 14.38
C PHE A 293 9.61 19.26 14.06
N GLU A 294 9.48 20.13 15.07
CA GLU A 294 9.52 21.59 14.90
C GLU A 294 10.87 22.07 14.36
N TRP A 295 11.98 21.55 14.89
CA TRP A 295 13.33 21.85 14.40
C TRP A 295 13.46 21.58 12.89
N LEU A 296 12.89 20.48 12.38
CA LEU A 296 13.00 20.11 10.96
C LEU A 296 12.20 21.04 10.03
N LYS A 297 11.17 21.74 10.51
CA LYS A 297 10.40 22.72 9.70
C LYS A 297 11.27 23.88 9.19
N PHE A 298 12.38 24.20 9.87
CA PHE A 298 13.27 25.31 9.48
C PHE A 298 14.27 24.96 8.36
N TRP A 299 14.27 23.72 7.85
CA TRP A 299 15.29 23.23 6.92
C TRP A 299 14.66 22.65 5.66
N GLU A 300 15.05 23.19 4.51
CA GLU A 300 14.56 22.79 3.19
C GLU A 300 15.69 22.32 2.28
N GLY A 301 15.35 21.38 1.38
CA GLY A 301 16.27 20.84 0.38
C GLY A 301 17.51 20.16 0.99
N PRO A 302 18.67 20.19 0.31
CA PRO A 302 19.88 19.49 0.76
C PRO A 302 20.42 19.89 2.16
N LYS A 303 19.94 21.00 2.74
CA LYS A 303 20.32 21.44 4.08
C LYS A 303 19.68 20.57 5.19
N VAL A 304 18.64 19.80 4.88
CA VAL A 304 17.98 18.87 5.82
C VAL A 304 18.96 17.85 6.41
N VAL A 305 19.95 17.38 5.64
CA VAL A 305 21.01 16.47 6.13
C VAL A 305 21.82 17.11 7.28
N PHE A 306 22.06 18.42 7.25
CA PHE A 306 22.73 19.13 8.34
C PHE A 306 21.87 19.17 9.61
N ALA A 307 20.56 19.35 9.44
CA ALA A 307 19.58 19.41 10.53
C ALA A 307 19.33 18.05 11.21
N ILE A 308 19.36 16.96 10.43
CA ILE A 308 19.13 15.58 10.89
C ILE A 308 20.42 14.94 11.42
N VAL A 309 21.51 15.03 10.67
CA VAL A 309 22.72 14.23 10.92
C VAL A 309 23.76 15.04 11.67
N VAL A 310 24.08 16.25 11.19
CA VAL A 310 25.23 17.01 11.69
C VAL A 310 24.94 17.63 13.06
N VAL A 311 23.83 18.34 13.24
CA VAL A 311 23.51 18.99 14.52
C VAL A 311 23.22 17.96 15.63
N PRO A 312 22.29 16.98 15.47
CA PRO A 312 22.08 15.93 16.46
C PRO A 312 23.32 15.05 16.70
N GLY A 313 24.10 14.76 15.65
CA GLY A 313 25.35 14.01 15.77
C GLY A 313 26.41 14.74 16.61
N ILE A 314 26.59 16.05 16.41
CA ILE A 314 27.47 16.88 17.23
C ILE A 314 26.95 16.96 18.68
N LEU A 315 25.65 17.15 18.89
CA LEU A 315 25.06 17.18 20.24
C LEU A 315 25.26 15.84 20.96
N ALA A 316 25.01 14.70 20.30
CA ALA A 316 25.26 13.37 20.83
C ALA A 316 26.75 13.12 21.13
N LEU A 317 27.66 13.60 20.27
CA LEU A 317 29.11 13.50 20.49
C LEU A 317 29.57 14.35 21.68
N LEU A 318 29.10 15.60 21.81
CA LEU A 318 29.40 16.47 22.95
C LEU A 318 28.84 15.91 24.26
N PHE A 319 27.64 15.33 24.21
CA PHE A 319 26.99 14.62 25.31
C PHE A 319 27.82 13.39 25.75
N PHE A 320 28.26 12.55 24.81
CA PHE A 320 29.07 11.36 25.09
C PHE A 320 30.47 11.72 25.62
N LEU A 321 31.09 12.77 25.07
CA LEU A 321 32.43 13.23 25.45
C LEU A 321 32.45 14.20 26.65
N LEU A 322 31.31 14.55 27.23
CA LEU A 322 31.22 15.55 28.32
C LEU A 322 32.21 15.34 29.48
N PRO A 323 32.51 14.11 29.96
CA PRO A 323 33.50 13.89 31.03
C PRO A 323 34.93 14.30 30.63
N PHE A 324 35.26 14.21 29.34
CA PHE A 324 36.56 14.60 28.78
C PHE A 324 36.63 16.09 28.43
N LEU A 325 35.49 16.81 28.45
CA LEU A 325 35.39 18.25 28.26
C LEU A 325 35.39 18.98 29.62
N ASP A 326 34.52 18.58 30.56
CA ASP A 326 34.40 19.16 31.91
C ASP A 326 35.41 18.54 32.91
N ARG A 327 36.70 18.55 32.54
CA ARG A 327 37.80 17.85 33.24
C ARG A 327 38.09 18.31 34.67
N LYS A 328 37.62 19.49 35.07
CA LYS A 328 37.90 20.06 36.41
C LYS A 328 37.16 19.25 37.48
N LEU A 329 37.79 18.88 38.59
CA LEU A 329 37.14 18.11 39.66
C LEU A 329 36.06 18.90 40.45
N GLU A 330 35.96 20.21 40.26
CA GLU A 330 34.86 21.04 40.78
C GLU A 330 33.51 20.56 40.22
N ARG A 331 32.50 20.47 41.09
CA ARG A 331 31.17 19.90 40.80
C ARG A 331 30.05 20.92 40.91
N ARG A 332 30.22 21.96 41.73
CA ARG A 332 29.22 22.98 42.04
C ARG A 332 28.72 23.65 40.75
N PRO A 333 27.41 23.59 40.42
CA PRO A 333 26.87 24.11 39.17
C PRO A 333 27.34 25.53 38.83
N TRP A 334 27.20 26.47 39.76
CA TRP A 334 27.60 27.88 39.65
C TRP A 334 29.09 28.13 39.37
N ARG A 335 29.97 27.11 39.50
CA ARG A 335 31.40 27.20 39.12
C ARG A 335 31.71 26.52 37.79
N ARG A 336 30.68 26.03 37.07
CA ARG A 336 30.75 25.36 35.76
C ARG A 336 29.85 26.05 34.71
N PRO A 337 29.98 27.37 34.47
CA PRO A 337 29.04 28.12 33.63
C PRO A 337 28.98 27.62 32.18
N ILE A 338 30.11 27.21 31.59
CA ILE A 338 30.17 26.77 30.18
C ILE A 338 29.32 25.50 29.92
N PRO A 339 29.55 24.35 30.59
CA PRO A 339 28.71 23.16 30.36
C PRO A 339 27.28 23.37 30.86
N LEU A 340 27.05 24.16 31.93
CA LEU A 340 25.69 24.55 32.33
C LEU A 340 24.95 25.27 31.21
N LEU A 341 25.56 26.30 30.62
CA LEU A 341 24.94 27.08 29.56
C LEU A 341 24.66 26.22 28.33
N GLY A 342 25.57 25.32 27.95
CA GLY A 342 25.35 24.36 26.86
C GLY A 342 24.13 23.46 27.11
N VAL A 343 24.06 22.81 28.28
CA VAL A 343 22.91 21.94 28.62
C VAL A 343 21.62 22.74 28.80
N ALA A 344 21.68 23.96 29.36
CA ALA A 344 20.53 24.84 29.49
C ALA A 344 20.00 25.30 28.11
N ILE A 345 20.87 25.66 27.16
CA ILE A 345 20.46 26.01 25.79
C ILE A 345 19.78 24.80 25.11
N VAL A 346 20.30 23.58 25.27
CA VAL A 346 19.68 22.38 24.71
C VAL A 346 18.32 22.08 25.35
N LEU A 347 18.20 22.15 26.68
CA LEU A 347 16.94 21.88 27.38
C LEU A 347 15.87 22.96 27.14
N VAL A 348 16.24 24.24 27.26
CA VAL A 348 15.32 25.36 26.99
C VAL A 348 14.97 25.40 25.50
N GLY A 349 15.91 25.13 24.61
CA GLY A 349 15.65 25.02 23.17
C GLY A 349 14.68 23.89 22.84
N ALA A 350 14.84 22.71 23.44
CA ALA A 350 13.91 21.59 23.26
C ALA A 350 12.51 21.90 23.79
N VAL A 351 12.39 22.49 24.99
CA VAL A 351 11.10 22.93 25.55
C VAL A 351 10.46 24.01 24.69
N PHE A 352 11.22 25.00 24.24
CA PHE A 352 10.75 26.08 23.35
C PHE A 352 10.25 25.53 22.02
N LEU A 353 10.98 24.60 21.38
CA LEU A 353 10.56 23.98 20.12
C LEU A 353 9.32 23.09 20.28
N GLY A 354 9.23 22.32 21.38
CA GLY A 354 8.02 21.54 21.70
C GLY A 354 6.79 22.44 21.93
N MET A 355 6.96 23.52 22.72
CA MET A 355 5.92 24.53 22.92
C MET A 355 5.55 25.24 21.62
N LYS A 356 6.52 25.59 20.77
CA LYS A 356 6.28 26.22 19.48
C LYS A 356 5.48 25.31 18.54
N SER A 357 5.78 24.00 18.47
CA SER A 357 4.96 23.07 17.68
C SER A 357 3.50 23.12 18.10
N HIS A 358 3.22 23.08 19.41
CA HIS A 358 1.85 23.15 19.93
C HIS A 358 1.19 24.51 19.70
N LEU A 359 1.95 25.61 19.77
CA LEU A 359 1.42 26.95 19.48
C LEU A 359 1.10 27.11 17.99
N ASP A 360 2.01 26.75 17.10
CA ASP A 360 1.80 26.80 15.64
C ASP A 360 0.60 25.93 15.22
N ASP A 361 0.53 24.69 15.72
CA ASP A 361 -0.59 23.76 15.45
C ASP A 361 -1.94 24.26 15.98
N ALA A 362 -1.94 25.20 16.94
CA ALA A 362 -3.15 25.82 17.50
C ALA A 362 -3.48 27.20 16.90
N HIS A 363 -2.52 27.90 16.30
CA HIS A 363 -2.74 29.20 15.63
C HIS A 363 -3.24 29.05 14.19
N ASP A 364 -2.87 27.98 13.49
CA ASP A 364 -3.44 27.65 12.19
C ASP A 364 -4.80 26.95 12.37
N PRO A 365 -5.92 27.58 11.97
CA PRO A 365 -7.25 27.01 12.19
C PRO A 365 -7.53 25.77 11.33
N THR A 366 -6.80 25.56 10.22
CA THR A 366 -6.95 24.39 9.36
C THR A 366 -6.23 23.18 9.98
N ILE A 367 -5.03 23.38 10.52
CA ILE A 367 -4.27 22.36 11.24
C ILE A 367 -5.01 22.00 12.54
N ALA A 368 -5.45 22.99 13.31
CA ALA A 368 -6.18 22.76 14.56
C ALA A 368 -7.47 21.97 14.34
N ALA A 369 -8.26 22.31 13.30
CA ALA A 369 -9.48 21.57 12.95
C ALA A 369 -9.19 20.13 12.51
N GLN A 370 -8.14 19.92 11.70
CA GLN A 370 -7.79 18.59 11.20
C GLN A 370 -7.20 17.69 12.29
N ILE A 371 -6.40 18.23 13.21
CA ILE A 371 -5.95 17.51 14.40
C ILE A 371 -7.13 17.15 15.30
N ALA A 372 -8.07 18.08 15.54
CA ALA A 372 -9.28 17.80 16.33
C ALA A 372 -10.15 16.71 15.69
N LEU A 373 -10.26 16.67 14.36
CA LEU A 373 -10.96 15.61 13.63
C LEU A 373 -10.26 14.24 13.78
N GLN A 374 -8.93 14.19 13.68
CA GLN A 374 -8.15 12.97 13.88
C GLN A 374 -8.30 12.43 15.32
N ASP A 375 -8.26 13.33 16.31
CA ASP A 375 -8.51 13.01 17.72
C ASP A 375 -9.93 12.48 17.93
N GLN A 376 -10.94 13.08 17.28
CA GLN A 376 -12.32 12.59 17.33
C GLN A 376 -12.44 11.20 16.70
N GLN A 377 -11.82 10.95 15.55
CA GLN A 377 -11.79 9.63 14.90
C GLN A 377 -11.15 8.56 15.78
N ALA A 378 -10.06 8.88 16.50
CA ALA A 378 -9.44 7.97 17.47
C ALA A 378 -10.38 7.68 18.66
N LYS A 379 -11.07 8.71 19.18
CA LYS A 379 -12.08 8.58 20.27
C LYS A 379 -13.27 7.74 19.86
N GLU A 380 -13.79 7.94 18.66
CA GLU A 380 -14.90 7.18 18.09
C GLU A 380 -14.50 5.73 17.80
N TYR A 381 -13.35 5.50 17.15
CA TYR A 381 -12.85 4.14 16.93
C TYR A 381 -12.56 3.41 18.24
N SER A 382 -12.01 4.07 19.25
CA SER A 382 -11.73 3.47 20.57
C SER A 382 -13.00 3.03 21.29
N LYS A 383 -14.06 3.85 21.24
CA LYS A 383 -15.36 3.58 21.87
C LYS A 383 -16.23 2.59 21.09
N ALA A 384 -16.06 2.51 19.77
CA ALA A 384 -16.81 1.57 18.94
C ALA A 384 -16.55 0.11 19.37
N PRO A 385 -17.55 -0.79 19.29
CA PRO A 385 -17.35 -2.21 19.58
C PRO A 385 -16.18 -2.83 18.82
N PHE A 386 -15.61 -3.91 19.35
CA PHE A 386 -14.61 -4.69 18.63
C PHE A 386 -15.23 -5.35 17.40
N GLN A 387 -14.67 -5.08 16.23
CA GLN A 387 -14.95 -5.83 15.02
C GLN A 387 -13.87 -6.91 14.88
N PRO A 388 -14.23 -8.21 14.85
CA PRO A 388 -13.25 -9.27 14.66
C PRO A 388 -12.61 -9.19 13.27
N TYR A 389 -11.35 -9.62 13.18
CA TYR A 389 -10.72 -9.83 11.89
C TYR A 389 -11.41 -11.00 11.20
N VAL A 390 -12.12 -10.71 10.11
CA VAL A 390 -12.70 -11.71 9.23
C VAL A 390 -11.70 -11.97 8.12
N GLU A 391 -11.01 -13.12 8.18
CA GLU A 391 -10.28 -13.64 7.02
C GLU A 391 -11.24 -13.72 5.84
N SER A 392 -10.87 -13.12 4.70
CA SER A 392 -11.64 -13.28 3.46
C SER A 392 -11.67 -14.77 3.10
N PRO A 393 -12.83 -15.46 3.04
CA PRO A 393 -12.87 -16.92 3.05
C PRO A 393 -12.27 -17.60 1.80
N GLY A 394 -10.95 -17.78 1.79
CA GLY A 394 -10.21 -18.72 0.95
C GLY A 394 -10.41 -20.18 1.37
N GLY A 395 -11.61 -20.52 1.83
CA GLY A 395 -11.97 -21.82 2.41
C GLY A 395 -13.49 -21.96 2.48
N SER A 396 -14.02 -23.07 1.97
CA SER A 396 -15.44 -23.24 1.74
C SER A 396 -16.23 -23.61 3.00
N VAL A 397 -16.96 -22.64 3.56
CA VAL A 397 -18.15 -22.87 4.40
C VAL A 397 -19.24 -21.88 4.02
N ALA A 398 -20.45 -22.38 3.78
CA ALA A 398 -21.58 -21.57 3.35
C ALA A 398 -22.40 -21.07 4.54
N GLY A 399 -22.73 -19.78 4.53
CA GLY A 399 -23.84 -19.20 5.30
C GLY A 399 -23.52 -18.83 6.76
N LEU A 400 -23.21 -17.55 6.97
CA LEU A 400 -23.80 -16.73 8.04
C LEU A 400 -23.66 -15.24 7.63
N ALA A 401 -24.64 -14.41 7.97
CA ALA A 401 -24.79 -13.08 7.37
C ALA A 401 -23.95 -12.00 8.07
N SER A 402 -23.38 -11.08 7.29
CA SER A 402 -22.73 -9.87 7.80
C SER A 402 -23.79 -8.78 8.06
N SER A 403 -23.85 -8.27 9.29
CA SER A 403 -24.85 -7.30 9.75
C SER A 403 -24.38 -5.84 9.57
N GLY A 404 -24.22 -5.43 8.32
CA GLY A 404 -24.03 -4.03 7.90
C GLY A 404 -24.49 -3.83 6.46
N PRO A 405 -25.01 -2.65 6.07
CA PRO A 405 -25.56 -2.44 4.74
C PRO A 405 -24.45 -2.41 3.68
N VAL A 406 -24.19 -3.58 3.07
CA VAL A 406 -23.39 -3.70 1.86
C VAL A 406 -24.07 -2.88 0.77
N ASN A 407 -23.43 -1.80 0.31
CA ASN A 407 -23.93 -1.03 -0.82
C ASN A 407 -23.83 -1.91 -2.08
N PRO A 408 -24.97 -2.29 -2.70
CA PRO A 408 -24.97 -3.29 -3.79
C PRO A 408 -24.25 -2.79 -5.05
N LEU A 409 -24.20 -1.47 -5.30
CA LEU A 409 -23.43 -0.91 -6.41
C LEU A 409 -21.92 -1.11 -6.22
N ILE A 410 -21.42 -1.12 -4.98
CA ILE A 410 -19.97 -1.25 -4.72
C ILE A 410 -19.54 -2.71 -4.85
N SER A 411 -20.36 -3.67 -4.40
CA SER A 411 -20.10 -5.11 -4.58
C SER A 411 -20.31 -5.57 -6.03
N GLN A 412 -21.30 -5.01 -6.74
CA GLN A 412 -21.45 -5.20 -8.18
C GLN A 412 -20.26 -4.58 -8.93
N GLY A 413 -19.89 -3.35 -8.60
CA GLY A 413 -18.79 -2.61 -9.22
C GLY A 413 -17.43 -3.27 -9.05
N LYS A 414 -17.18 -3.90 -7.90
CA LYS A 414 -16.01 -4.74 -7.69
C LYS A 414 -16.00 -5.95 -8.62
N GLY A 415 -17.14 -6.64 -8.76
CA GLY A 415 -17.27 -7.74 -9.72
C GLY A 415 -17.05 -7.29 -11.17
N VAL A 416 -17.51 -6.09 -11.54
CA VAL A 416 -17.21 -5.49 -12.85
C VAL A 416 -15.70 -5.20 -13.01
N PHE A 417 -15.06 -4.62 -11.99
CA PHE A 417 -13.62 -4.32 -11.99
C PHE A 417 -12.74 -5.58 -12.12
N GLU A 418 -13.10 -6.65 -11.41
CA GLU A 418 -12.43 -7.94 -11.45
C GLU A 418 -12.69 -8.69 -12.77
N ALA A 419 -13.95 -8.74 -13.23
CA ALA A 419 -14.33 -9.42 -14.48
C ALA A 419 -13.73 -8.76 -15.74
N ASN A 420 -13.49 -7.44 -15.72
CA ASN A 420 -12.81 -6.71 -16.81
C ASN A 420 -11.28 -6.70 -16.64
N GLY A 421 -10.71 -7.46 -15.70
CA GLY A 421 -9.27 -7.62 -15.51
C GLY A 421 -8.53 -6.35 -15.05
N CYS A 422 -9.24 -5.31 -14.61
CA CYS A 422 -8.64 -4.03 -14.21
C CYS A 422 -7.62 -4.19 -13.07
N SER A 423 -7.85 -5.16 -12.19
CA SER A 423 -6.94 -5.55 -11.11
C SER A 423 -5.58 -6.08 -11.60
N GLY A 424 -5.50 -6.64 -12.81
CA GLY A 424 -4.24 -7.14 -13.39
C GLY A 424 -3.25 -6.03 -13.75
N CYS A 425 -3.75 -4.83 -14.11
CA CYS A 425 -2.91 -3.67 -14.41
C CYS A 425 -2.84 -2.69 -13.22
N HIS A 426 -3.94 -2.45 -12.52
CA HIS A 426 -4.02 -1.47 -11.43
C HIS A 426 -3.90 -2.08 -10.02
N GLY A 427 -3.68 -3.39 -9.88
CA GLY A 427 -3.56 -4.07 -8.59
C GLY A 427 -4.91 -4.45 -7.98
N ALA A 428 -4.89 -5.41 -7.05
CA ALA A 428 -6.09 -6.11 -6.54
C ALA A 428 -7.20 -5.20 -5.98
N ASN A 429 -6.85 -4.04 -5.41
CA ASN A 429 -7.80 -3.00 -4.99
C ASN A 429 -7.43 -1.63 -5.61
N GLY A 430 -7.04 -1.62 -6.89
CA GLY A 430 -6.68 -0.41 -7.63
C GLY A 430 -5.51 0.38 -7.05
N THR A 431 -4.66 -0.24 -6.24
CA THR A 431 -3.53 0.37 -5.51
C THR A 431 -2.43 0.93 -6.43
N GLY A 432 -2.40 0.50 -7.69
CA GLY A 432 -1.36 0.78 -8.68
C GLY A 432 -0.32 -0.34 -8.76
N THR A 433 0.36 -0.41 -9.91
CA THR A 433 1.50 -1.29 -10.19
C THR A 433 2.55 -0.52 -11.01
N PRO A 434 3.74 -1.10 -11.28
CA PRO A 434 4.66 -0.53 -12.26
C PRO A 434 4.12 -0.45 -13.70
N ALA A 435 3.03 -1.17 -14.02
CA ALA A 435 2.41 -1.16 -15.35
C ALA A 435 1.31 -0.08 -15.50
N ALA A 436 0.54 0.20 -14.44
CA ALA A 436 -0.50 1.23 -14.46
C ALA A 436 -0.68 1.93 -13.10
N PRO A 437 -0.97 3.25 -13.09
CA PRO A 437 -0.99 4.06 -11.86
C PRO A 437 -2.11 3.68 -10.90
N SER A 438 -1.99 4.11 -9.64
CA SER A 438 -3.03 3.96 -8.63
C SER A 438 -4.34 4.63 -9.04
N LEU A 439 -5.44 3.91 -8.86
CA LEU A 439 -6.81 4.39 -9.01
C LEU A 439 -7.44 4.80 -7.67
N VAL A 440 -6.73 4.63 -6.55
CA VAL A 440 -7.18 5.16 -5.26
C VAL A 440 -7.34 6.68 -5.35
N GLY A 441 -8.55 7.15 -5.05
CA GLY A 441 -8.93 8.57 -5.20
C GLY A 441 -9.03 9.06 -6.66
N ILE A 442 -9.19 8.19 -7.66
CA ILE A 442 -9.30 8.62 -9.07
C ILE A 442 -10.49 9.57 -9.31
N THR A 443 -11.60 9.35 -8.61
CA THR A 443 -12.83 10.13 -8.70
C THR A 443 -12.73 11.55 -8.13
N SER A 444 -11.70 11.88 -7.34
CA SER A 444 -11.41 13.25 -6.91
C SER A 444 -10.55 14.02 -7.93
N LYS A 445 -9.92 13.32 -8.89
CA LYS A 445 -9.08 13.88 -9.96
C LYS A 445 -9.82 14.01 -11.28
N PHE A 446 -10.81 13.15 -11.53
CA PHE A 446 -11.65 13.17 -12.72
C PHE A 446 -13.13 13.01 -12.30
N PRO A 447 -14.01 13.98 -12.63
CA PRO A 447 -15.46 13.83 -12.43
C PRO A 447 -15.99 12.57 -13.12
N ALA A 448 -17.06 11.97 -12.59
CA ALA A 448 -17.59 10.68 -13.04
C ALA A 448 -17.76 10.61 -14.57
N ALA A 449 -18.39 11.61 -15.20
CA ALA A 449 -18.58 11.64 -16.66
C ALA A 449 -17.25 11.72 -17.45
N GLN A 450 -16.23 12.41 -16.94
CA GLN A 450 -14.90 12.44 -17.56
C GLN A 450 -14.20 11.09 -17.40
N LEU A 451 -14.38 10.41 -16.27
CA LEU A 451 -13.85 9.07 -16.03
C LEU A 451 -14.56 8.02 -16.92
N THR A 452 -15.89 8.10 -17.08
CA THR A 452 -16.66 7.31 -18.06
C THR A 452 -16.15 7.51 -19.48
N ALA A 453 -16.00 8.76 -19.92
CA ALA A 453 -15.48 9.09 -21.24
C ALA A 453 -14.04 8.56 -21.44
N LEU A 454 -13.21 8.57 -20.39
CA LEU A 454 -11.85 8.05 -20.41
C LEU A 454 -11.78 6.51 -20.35
N LEU A 455 -12.80 5.84 -19.80
CA LEU A 455 -12.94 4.38 -19.78
C LEU A 455 -13.40 3.85 -21.15
N HIS A 456 -14.41 4.47 -21.76
CA HIS A 456 -14.81 4.15 -23.14
C HIS A 456 -13.73 4.57 -24.16
N ASN A 457 -13.07 5.72 -23.95
CA ASN A 457 -12.05 6.25 -24.85
C ASN A 457 -10.75 6.60 -24.11
N PRO A 458 -9.90 5.60 -23.78
CA PRO A 458 -8.61 5.82 -23.16
C PRO A 458 -7.75 6.78 -23.99
N ASN A 459 -7.06 7.73 -23.35
CA ASN A 459 -6.25 8.70 -24.08
C ASN A 459 -5.02 8.03 -24.74
N ALA A 460 -4.32 8.75 -25.62
CA ALA A 460 -3.18 8.20 -26.38
C ALA A 460 -2.08 7.55 -25.51
N LYS A 461 -1.83 8.08 -24.30
CA LYS A 461 -0.86 7.51 -23.35
C LYS A 461 -1.38 6.23 -22.69
N MET A 462 -2.69 6.12 -22.45
CA MET A 462 -3.33 4.92 -21.91
C MET A 462 -3.44 3.81 -22.96
N ARG A 463 -3.77 4.16 -24.21
CA ARG A 463 -3.71 3.22 -25.35
C ARG A 463 -2.27 2.71 -25.59
N ALA A 464 -1.26 3.57 -25.46
CA ALA A 464 0.15 3.15 -25.51
C ALA A 464 0.58 2.25 -24.32
N GLY A 465 -0.18 2.25 -23.22
CA GLY A 465 -0.06 1.31 -22.10
C GLY A 465 -0.92 0.06 -22.24
N ASN A 466 -1.50 -0.20 -23.43
CA ASN A 466 -2.42 -1.30 -23.73
C ASN A 466 -3.72 -1.31 -22.90
N MET A 467 -4.15 -0.18 -22.33
CA MET A 467 -5.46 -0.11 -21.67
C MET A 467 -6.58 -0.22 -22.71
N PRO A 468 -7.49 -1.21 -22.62
CA PRO A 468 -8.60 -1.37 -23.55
C PRO A 468 -9.68 -0.31 -23.33
N ALA A 469 -10.53 -0.12 -24.33
CA ALA A 469 -11.82 0.53 -24.13
C ALA A 469 -12.70 -0.37 -23.24
N VAL A 470 -13.36 0.22 -22.25
CA VAL A 470 -14.19 -0.48 -21.27
C VAL A 470 -15.66 -0.16 -21.56
N ASP A 471 -16.23 -0.89 -22.51
CA ASP A 471 -17.63 -0.77 -22.91
C ASP A 471 -18.53 -1.65 -22.03
N LEU A 472 -19.38 -1.02 -21.23
CA LEU A 472 -20.22 -1.66 -20.22
C LEU A 472 -21.68 -1.20 -20.32
N SER A 473 -22.60 -1.95 -19.69
CA SER A 473 -23.96 -1.47 -19.46
C SER A 473 -23.95 -0.20 -18.59
N ALA A 474 -24.94 0.69 -18.74
CA ALA A 474 -25.02 1.91 -17.93
C ALA A 474 -25.08 1.61 -16.41
N SER A 475 -25.72 0.50 -16.03
CA SER A 475 -25.73 -0.03 -14.67
C SER A 475 -24.36 -0.52 -14.20
N ASP A 476 -23.62 -1.27 -15.02
CA ASP A 476 -22.31 -1.79 -14.65
C ASP A 476 -21.24 -0.70 -14.63
N MET A 477 -21.35 0.30 -15.51
CA MET A 477 -20.51 1.50 -15.48
C MET A 477 -20.77 2.33 -14.21
N SER A 478 -22.03 2.55 -13.80
CA SER A 478 -22.33 3.28 -12.56
C SER A 478 -21.90 2.51 -11.30
N ALA A 479 -22.03 1.18 -11.31
CA ALA A 479 -21.49 0.31 -10.27
C ALA A 479 -19.95 0.38 -10.22
N LEU A 480 -19.27 0.24 -11.36
CA LEU A 480 -17.80 0.35 -11.48
C LEU A 480 -17.30 1.69 -10.95
N LEU A 481 -17.93 2.81 -11.33
CA LEU A 481 -17.58 4.14 -10.83
C LEU A 481 -17.80 4.28 -9.31
N SER A 482 -18.84 3.64 -8.77
CA SER A 482 -19.10 3.60 -7.33
C SER A 482 -18.04 2.79 -6.58
N TYR A 483 -17.54 1.69 -7.17
CA TYR A 483 -16.41 0.94 -6.64
C TYR A 483 -15.08 1.71 -6.75
N LEU A 484 -14.80 2.34 -7.91
CA LEU A 484 -13.64 3.21 -8.12
C LEU A 484 -13.61 4.40 -7.13
N GLY A 485 -14.78 4.93 -6.76
CA GLY A 485 -14.91 5.96 -5.73
C GLY A 485 -14.76 5.45 -4.29
N ALA A 486 -14.89 4.14 -4.06
CA ALA A 486 -14.67 3.49 -2.77
C ALA A 486 -13.22 3.00 -2.56
N LEU A 487 -12.40 2.95 -3.63
CA LEU A 487 -11.01 2.50 -3.56
C LEU A 487 -10.19 3.33 -2.55
N GLY A 488 -9.44 2.63 -1.68
CA GLY A 488 -8.75 3.24 -0.55
C GLY A 488 -9.60 3.45 0.70
N THR A 489 -10.82 2.91 0.73
CA THR A 489 -11.69 2.87 1.93
C THR A 489 -12.10 1.44 2.26
N SER A 490 -12.59 1.20 3.47
CA SER A 490 -13.15 -0.10 3.87
C SER A 490 -14.36 -0.53 3.03
N ALA A 491 -15.06 0.41 2.37
CA ALA A 491 -16.19 0.09 1.50
C ALA A 491 -15.79 -0.69 0.22
N ALA A 492 -14.54 -0.58 -0.26
CA ALA A 492 -14.04 -1.39 -1.36
C ALA A 492 -13.72 -2.86 -0.96
N ASN A 493 -13.67 -3.17 0.34
CA ASN A 493 -13.37 -4.50 0.86
C ASN A 493 -14.61 -5.41 0.96
N VAL A 494 -15.65 -5.13 0.17
CA VAL A 494 -16.80 -6.02 -0.04
C VAL A 494 -16.46 -7.22 -0.94
N PRO A 495 -17.24 -8.31 -0.92
CA PRO A 495 -17.18 -9.35 -1.94
C PRO A 495 -17.66 -8.85 -3.30
N ALA A 496 -17.15 -9.43 -4.38
CA ALA A 496 -17.69 -9.23 -5.73
C ALA A 496 -19.03 -9.99 -5.90
N THR A 497 -20.04 -9.35 -6.50
CA THR A 497 -21.38 -9.94 -6.68
C THR A 497 -21.87 -10.01 -8.12
N HIS A 498 -21.04 -9.67 -9.11
CA HIS A 498 -21.45 -9.62 -10.52
C HIS A 498 -21.65 -11.02 -11.12
N LYS A 499 -22.74 -11.22 -11.86
CA LYS A 499 -22.93 -12.32 -12.82
C LYS A 499 -23.06 -11.70 -14.20
N VAL A 500 -22.20 -12.11 -15.13
CA VAL A 500 -22.24 -11.64 -16.52
C VAL A 500 -23.53 -12.10 -17.19
N ALA A 501 -24.42 -11.16 -17.51
CA ALA A 501 -25.61 -11.42 -18.31
C ALA A 501 -25.24 -11.40 -19.80
N GLN A 502 -25.11 -12.58 -20.42
CA GLN A 502 -24.97 -12.68 -21.87
C GLN A 502 -26.31 -12.34 -22.55
N LEU A 503 -26.29 -11.37 -23.47
CA LEU A 503 -27.43 -11.04 -24.32
C LEU A 503 -27.49 -12.01 -25.51
N GLY A 504 -28.46 -12.92 -25.49
CA GLY A 504 -28.85 -13.79 -26.61
C GLY A 504 -30.27 -13.45 -27.13
N PRO A 505 -30.62 -13.79 -28.38
CA PRO A 505 -31.81 -13.27 -29.05
C PRO A 505 -33.13 -13.94 -28.61
N VAL A 506 -34.21 -13.15 -28.61
CA VAL A 506 -35.60 -13.57 -28.30
C VAL A 506 -36.37 -13.87 -29.59
N PRO A 507 -36.91 -15.09 -29.74
CA PRO A 507 -38.33 -15.24 -30.12
C PRO A 507 -38.99 -16.53 -29.54
N PRO A 508 -40.30 -16.75 -29.72
CA PRO A 508 -41.43 -15.91 -29.32
C PRO A 508 -42.33 -16.63 -28.27
N THR A 509 -43.34 -15.93 -27.74
CA THR A 509 -44.24 -16.40 -26.66
C THR A 509 -45.25 -17.48 -27.06
N LYS A 510 -45.61 -18.36 -26.11
CA LYS A 510 -46.95 -18.96 -25.97
C LYS A 510 -47.26 -19.37 -24.52
N GLU A 511 -48.54 -19.40 -24.14
CA GLU A 511 -49.00 -19.45 -22.75
C GLU A 511 -49.06 -20.85 -22.11
N SER A 512 -49.06 -20.91 -20.77
CA SER A 512 -50.20 -21.48 -20.01
C SER A 512 -50.16 -21.06 -18.53
N ALA A 513 -51.33 -21.08 -17.88
CA ALA A 513 -51.58 -20.60 -16.51
C ALA A 513 -50.98 -21.53 -15.41
N VAL A 514 -51.11 -21.25 -14.10
CA VAL A 514 -52.35 -21.42 -13.30
C VAL A 514 -52.22 -20.76 -11.91
N MET A 515 -53.26 -20.00 -11.50
CA MET A 515 -53.75 -19.65 -10.14
C MET A 515 -52.76 -19.21 -9.01
N GLY A 516 -53.06 -18.21 -8.16
CA GLY A 516 -54.21 -17.29 -8.13
C GLY A 516 -54.48 -16.69 -6.73
N GLY A 517 -55.08 -15.49 -6.68
CA GLY A 517 -55.58 -14.83 -5.45
C GLY A 517 -54.55 -14.00 -4.65
N GLY A 518 -54.83 -12.76 -4.26
CA GLY A 518 -56.01 -11.94 -4.58
C GLY A 518 -55.98 -10.50 -4.02
N THR A 519 -56.83 -9.65 -4.61
CA THR A 519 -57.31 -8.33 -4.14
C THR A 519 -56.28 -7.28 -3.67
N SER A 520 -55.99 -6.34 -4.56
CA SER A 520 -55.53 -4.99 -4.24
C SER A 520 -56.62 -4.13 -3.58
N HIS A 521 -56.21 -3.07 -2.87
CA HIS A 521 -56.98 -1.83 -2.87
C HIS A 521 -56.41 -0.93 -3.97
N GLU A 522 -57.28 -0.38 -4.81
CA GLU A 522 -56.89 0.49 -5.93
C GLU A 522 -56.78 1.95 -5.49
N ALA A 523 -55.88 2.68 -6.16
CA ALA A 523 -55.88 4.14 -6.23
C ALA A 523 -55.72 4.52 -7.70
N GLU A 524 -56.49 5.50 -8.17
CA GLU A 524 -56.70 5.74 -9.61
C GLU A 524 -55.45 6.26 -10.34
N ALA A 525 -55.36 5.94 -11.64
CA ALA A 525 -54.19 6.27 -12.47
C ALA A 525 -54.31 7.69 -13.06
N GLY A 526 -53.26 8.52 -12.86
CA GLY A 526 -53.27 9.90 -13.35
C GLY A 526 -51.92 10.63 -13.39
N GLY A 527 -50.80 9.96 -13.68
CA GLY A 527 -49.50 10.64 -13.68
C GLY A 527 -48.26 9.93 -14.26
N GLY A 528 -48.42 8.79 -14.94
CA GLY A 528 -47.30 7.88 -15.27
C GLY A 528 -46.20 8.46 -16.18
N ALA A 529 -46.53 9.29 -17.16
CA ALA A 529 -45.55 9.82 -18.12
C ALA A 529 -44.78 11.04 -17.58
N ALA A 530 -45.49 12.05 -17.09
CA ALA A 530 -44.89 13.30 -16.61
C ALA A 530 -43.97 13.10 -15.39
N SER A 531 -44.30 12.15 -14.51
CA SER A 531 -43.45 11.80 -13.37
C SER A 531 -42.11 11.16 -13.77
N ALA A 532 -42.08 10.38 -14.86
CA ALA A 532 -40.85 9.77 -15.36
C ALA A 532 -39.91 10.80 -15.99
N GLU A 533 -40.43 11.73 -16.81
CA GLU A 533 -39.62 12.79 -17.42
C GLU A 533 -39.07 13.78 -16.36
N VAL A 534 -39.89 14.14 -15.37
CA VAL A 534 -39.47 14.95 -14.20
C VAL A 534 -38.42 14.22 -13.35
N ALA A 535 -38.55 12.90 -13.15
CA ALA A 535 -37.55 12.12 -12.42
C ALA A 535 -36.21 12.02 -13.17
N ALA A 536 -36.23 11.86 -14.50
CA ALA A 536 -35.03 11.90 -15.33
C ALA A 536 -34.34 13.27 -15.26
N GLY A 537 -35.10 14.37 -15.33
CA GLY A 537 -34.58 15.72 -15.11
C GLY A 537 -34.00 15.95 -13.71
N GLN A 538 -34.60 15.37 -12.67
CA GLN A 538 -34.07 15.42 -11.31
C GLN A 538 -32.73 14.71 -11.19
N GLN A 539 -32.63 13.50 -11.76
CA GLN A 539 -31.36 12.76 -11.83
C GLN A 539 -30.31 13.55 -12.61
N MET A 540 -30.68 14.23 -13.69
CA MET A 540 -29.77 15.06 -14.46
C MET A 540 -29.23 16.27 -13.68
N PHE A 541 -30.09 16.96 -12.93
CA PHE A 541 -29.71 18.09 -12.07
C PHE A 541 -28.75 17.66 -10.94
N GLN A 542 -28.87 16.42 -10.48
CA GLN A 542 -27.94 15.81 -9.51
C GLN A 542 -26.63 15.36 -10.17
N ALA A 543 -26.69 14.67 -11.31
CA ALA A 543 -25.54 14.13 -12.03
C ALA A 543 -24.58 15.22 -12.53
N HIS A 544 -25.11 16.38 -12.94
CA HIS A 544 -24.33 17.56 -13.32
C HIS A 544 -23.96 18.47 -12.12
N ALA A 545 -24.23 18.01 -10.89
CA ALA A 545 -23.95 18.72 -9.64
C ALA A 545 -24.53 20.15 -9.56
N CYS A 546 -25.62 20.45 -10.27
CA CYS A 546 -26.22 21.80 -10.33
C CYS A 546 -26.59 22.35 -8.95
N PHE A 547 -26.92 21.45 -8.01
CA PHE A 547 -27.21 21.77 -6.61
C PHE A 547 -26.02 22.40 -5.86
N ALA A 548 -24.77 22.19 -6.31
CA ALA A 548 -23.59 22.74 -5.64
C ALA A 548 -23.50 24.27 -5.77
N CYS A 549 -24.02 24.84 -6.87
CA CYS A 549 -24.11 26.29 -7.08
C CYS A 549 -25.49 26.86 -6.74
N HIS A 550 -26.55 26.10 -7.01
CA HIS A 550 -27.94 26.56 -6.93
C HIS A 550 -28.75 26.01 -5.74
N GLY A 551 -28.10 25.28 -4.83
CA GLY A 551 -28.76 24.66 -3.67
C GLY A 551 -29.55 23.40 -4.04
N GLN A 552 -29.92 22.60 -3.03
CA GLN A 552 -30.83 21.48 -3.23
C GLN A 552 -32.17 22.00 -3.80
N ALA A 553 -32.70 21.32 -4.82
CA ALA A 553 -33.91 21.70 -5.54
C ALA A 553 -33.95 23.17 -6.02
N GLY A 554 -32.79 23.78 -6.34
CA GLY A 554 -32.72 25.14 -6.89
C GLY A 554 -33.03 26.25 -5.88
N ALA A 555 -33.02 25.96 -4.57
CA ALA A 555 -33.34 26.90 -3.49
C ALA A 555 -32.36 28.08 -3.30
N GLY A 556 -31.26 28.11 -4.05
CA GLY A 556 -30.22 29.14 -3.98
C GLY A 556 -29.10 28.81 -2.98
N THR A 557 -28.10 29.68 -2.93
CA THR A 557 -26.97 29.66 -2.00
C THR A 557 -26.62 31.10 -1.58
N ALA A 558 -25.75 31.29 -0.58
CA ALA A 558 -25.34 32.62 -0.11
C ALA A 558 -24.61 33.49 -1.17
N ARG A 559 -24.34 32.96 -2.37
CA ARG A 559 -23.79 33.71 -3.53
C ARG A 559 -24.69 33.71 -4.77
N VAL A 560 -25.76 32.90 -4.81
CA VAL A 560 -26.60 32.71 -6.01
C VAL A 560 -28.08 32.64 -5.60
N PRO A 561 -28.96 33.51 -6.12
CA PRO A 561 -30.37 33.54 -5.71
C PRO A 561 -31.15 32.27 -6.13
N PRO A 562 -32.31 32.00 -5.50
CA PRO A 562 -33.16 30.85 -5.84
C PRO A 562 -33.59 30.87 -7.31
N MET A 563 -33.57 29.70 -7.97
CA MET A 563 -33.83 29.61 -9.42
C MET A 563 -35.31 29.73 -9.77
N GLY A 564 -36.23 29.37 -8.87
CA GLY A 564 -37.67 29.23 -9.16
C GLY A 564 -38.29 30.47 -9.82
N GLY A 565 -37.98 31.67 -9.30
CA GLY A 565 -38.49 32.94 -9.85
C GLY A 565 -37.90 33.36 -11.21
N LEU A 566 -36.77 32.79 -11.62
CA LEU A 566 -36.20 32.94 -12.97
C LEU A 566 -36.79 31.90 -13.93
N ILE A 567 -36.86 30.64 -13.51
CA ILE A 567 -37.43 29.55 -14.32
C ILE A 567 -38.90 29.85 -14.64
N ALA A 568 -39.67 30.34 -13.68
CA ALA A 568 -41.08 30.71 -13.87
C ALA A 568 -41.32 31.84 -14.90
N LYS A 569 -40.28 32.62 -15.27
CA LYS A 569 -40.39 33.77 -16.20
C LYS A 569 -39.73 33.56 -17.56
N ALA A 570 -38.83 32.58 -17.69
CA ALA A 570 -38.22 32.22 -18.97
C ALA A 570 -39.10 31.23 -19.75
N SER A 571 -39.09 31.30 -21.08
CA SER A 571 -39.67 30.25 -21.94
C SER A 571 -38.75 29.02 -22.04
N ASP A 572 -39.27 27.86 -22.44
CA ASP A 572 -38.44 26.64 -22.54
C ASP A 572 -37.31 26.81 -23.56
N GLN A 573 -37.55 27.47 -24.70
CA GLN A 573 -36.50 27.81 -25.67
C GLN A 573 -35.42 28.73 -25.08
N GLN A 574 -35.78 29.67 -24.21
CA GLN A 574 -34.81 30.50 -23.49
C GLN A 574 -34.02 29.69 -22.47
N LEU A 575 -34.63 28.71 -21.79
CA LEU A 575 -33.93 27.80 -20.88
C LEU A 575 -32.97 26.87 -21.64
N VAL A 576 -33.39 26.28 -22.77
CA VAL A 576 -32.51 25.52 -23.69
C VAL A 576 -31.30 26.38 -24.10
N ALA A 577 -31.53 27.60 -24.56
CA ALA A 577 -30.48 28.52 -24.99
C ALA A 577 -29.53 28.90 -23.85
N LEU A 578 -30.05 29.12 -22.62
CA LEU A 578 -29.23 29.48 -21.45
C LEU A 578 -28.44 28.30 -20.88
N LEU A 579 -28.95 27.07 -21.02
CA LEU A 579 -28.24 25.84 -20.63
C LEU A 579 -27.09 25.54 -21.61
N HIS A 580 -27.33 25.59 -22.91
CA HIS A 580 -26.28 25.40 -23.91
C HIS A 580 -25.31 26.59 -24.02
N ASN A 581 -25.77 27.82 -23.73
CA ASN A 581 -24.97 29.04 -23.81
C ASN A 581 -25.23 30.00 -22.62
N PRO A 582 -24.73 29.66 -21.41
CA PRO A 582 -24.84 30.54 -20.25
C PRO A 582 -24.16 31.89 -20.51
N ASN A 583 -24.76 32.98 -20.05
CA ASN A 583 -24.22 34.33 -20.32
C ASN A 583 -22.88 34.58 -19.59
N ALA A 584 -22.17 35.65 -19.97
CA ALA A 584 -20.83 35.96 -19.43
C ALA A 584 -20.79 36.05 -17.89
N LYS A 585 -21.84 36.55 -17.24
CA LYS A 585 -21.93 36.65 -15.77
C LYS A 585 -22.14 35.28 -15.11
N MET A 586 -22.87 34.38 -15.78
CA MET A 586 -23.05 32.99 -15.33
C MET A 586 -21.77 32.17 -15.52
N ARG A 587 -21.07 32.35 -16.65
CA ARG A 587 -19.73 31.75 -16.90
C ARG A 587 -18.70 32.22 -15.88
N ALA A 588 -18.67 33.51 -15.55
CA ALA A 588 -17.82 34.05 -14.49
C ALA A 588 -18.19 33.51 -13.09
N GLY A 589 -19.44 33.08 -12.89
CA GLY A 589 -19.91 32.35 -11.70
C GLY A 589 -19.64 30.84 -11.73
N GLY A 590 -18.95 30.32 -12.74
CA GLY A 590 -18.59 28.90 -12.89
C GLY A 590 -19.55 28.05 -13.74
N MET A 591 -20.67 28.60 -14.23
CA MET A 591 -21.61 27.82 -15.05
C MET A 591 -21.09 27.62 -16.47
N SER A 592 -20.82 26.36 -16.81
CA SER A 592 -20.36 25.94 -18.14
C SER A 592 -21.53 25.54 -19.07
N PRO A 593 -21.36 25.62 -20.40
CA PRO A 593 -22.29 25.05 -21.38
C PRO A 593 -22.67 23.59 -21.07
N LEU A 594 -23.97 23.30 -21.01
CA LEU A 594 -24.49 21.95 -20.88
C LEU A 594 -24.48 21.25 -22.25
N ALA A 595 -23.68 20.19 -22.37
CA ALA A 595 -23.63 19.33 -23.55
C ALA A 595 -24.49 18.07 -23.32
N ALA A 596 -25.79 18.18 -23.59
CA ALA A 596 -26.79 17.12 -23.46
C ALA A 596 -27.69 17.05 -24.70
N THR A 597 -28.34 15.90 -24.94
CA THR A 597 -29.25 15.71 -26.08
C THR A 597 -30.58 16.45 -25.91
N PRO A 598 -31.37 16.69 -26.99
CA PRO A 598 -32.62 17.44 -26.88
C PRO A 598 -33.65 16.86 -25.90
N GLN A 599 -33.70 15.54 -25.76
CA GLN A 599 -34.62 14.82 -24.86
C GLN A 599 -34.14 14.85 -23.39
N GLU A 600 -32.82 14.87 -23.19
CA GLU A 600 -32.22 15.12 -21.88
C GLU A 600 -32.48 16.56 -21.42
N VAL A 601 -32.37 17.54 -22.32
CA VAL A 601 -32.70 18.94 -22.02
C VAL A 601 -34.20 19.14 -21.80
N SER A 602 -35.10 18.46 -22.54
CA SER A 602 -36.54 18.50 -22.22
C SER A 602 -36.83 17.95 -20.83
N SER A 603 -36.24 16.80 -20.49
CA SER A 603 -36.37 16.17 -19.17
C SER A 603 -35.89 17.11 -18.05
N LEU A 604 -34.71 17.70 -18.21
CA LEU A 604 -34.18 18.68 -17.25
C LEU A 604 -35.09 19.91 -17.13
N ILE A 605 -35.62 20.43 -18.24
CA ILE A 605 -36.56 21.57 -18.20
C ILE A 605 -37.88 21.19 -17.52
N ALA A 606 -38.43 20.00 -17.77
CA ALA A 606 -39.61 19.49 -17.08
C ALA A 606 -39.39 19.42 -15.55
N TYR A 607 -38.21 18.97 -15.10
CA TYR A 607 -37.84 19.05 -13.68
C TYR A 607 -37.70 20.49 -13.17
N LEU A 608 -36.97 21.36 -13.88
CA LEU A 608 -36.82 22.77 -13.49
C LEU A 608 -38.18 23.47 -13.37
N ARG A 609 -39.17 23.14 -14.21
CA ARG A 609 -40.54 23.67 -14.14
C ARG A 609 -41.25 23.31 -12.83
N THR A 610 -41.03 22.13 -12.24
CA THR A 610 -41.62 21.77 -10.93
C THR A 610 -40.97 22.54 -9.77
N LEU A 611 -39.70 22.95 -9.90
CA LEU A 611 -39.05 23.87 -8.95
C LEU A 611 -39.67 25.27 -8.97
N GLY A 612 -40.20 25.69 -10.13
CA GLY A 612 -40.94 26.94 -10.28
C GLY A 612 -42.28 26.95 -9.53
N THR A 613 -42.99 25.83 -9.49
CA THR A 613 -44.29 25.71 -8.80
C THR A 613 -44.14 25.40 -7.30
N ALA A 614 -43.06 24.74 -6.89
CA ALA A 614 -42.78 24.43 -5.48
C ALA A 614 -42.45 25.67 -4.61
N SER A 615 -42.20 26.84 -5.21
CA SER A 615 -41.81 28.07 -4.50
C SER A 615 -42.99 28.86 -3.90
N ALA A 616 -44.16 28.25 -3.71
CA ALA A 616 -45.38 28.87 -3.19
C ALA A 616 -45.75 28.38 -1.77
N ALA A 617 -44.97 28.77 -0.76
CA ALA A 617 -45.35 28.63 0.64
C ALA A 617 -46.10 29.90 1.13
N PRO A 618 -47.17 29.79 1.94
CA PRO A 618 -48.08 30.90 2.17
C PRO A 618 -47.55 31.95 3.17
N LYS A 619 -47.47 33.22 2.74
CA LYS A 619 -47.47 34.37 3.65
C LYS A 619 -48.35 35.52 3.14
N GLN A 620 -48.97 36.16 4.11
CA GLN A 620 -50.07 37.13 4.04
C GLN A 620 -49.73 38.45 3.31
N ASN A 621 -50.78 39.07 2.76
CA ASN A 621 -50.98 40.51 2.50
C ASN A 621 -50.09 41.24 1.45
N GLU A 622 -50.63 41.37 0.22
CA GLU A 622 -51.00 42.65 -0.45
C GLU A 622 -49.95 43.77 -0.77
N PRO A 623 -50.19 44.71 -1.72
CA PRO A 623 -49.74 44.51 -3.11
C PRO A 623 -48.98 45.71 -3.75
N ALA A 624 -48.83 45.66 -5.10
CA ALA A 624 -48.51 46.77 -6.03
C ALA A 624 -47.02 47.22 -6.10
N THR A 625 -46.46 47.74 -7.22
CA THR A 625 -46.95 47.98 -8.60
C THR A 625 -45.78 48.14 -9.61
N ALA A 626 -46.07 48.03 -10.92
CA ALA A 626 -45.39 48.73 -12.05
C ALA A 626 -43.91 48.39 -12.40
N ALA A 627 -43.37 48.68 -13.60
CA ALA A 627 -43.97 48.75 -14.96
C ALA A 627 -42.89 48.80 -16.08
N THR A 628 -43.13 48.08 -17.19
CA THR A 628 -42.72 48.30 -18.62
C THR A 628 -41.23 48.57 -19.06
N PRO A 629 -40.90 48.46 -20.37
CA PRO A 629 -39.52 48.39 -20.89
C PRO A 629 -39.19 49.37 -22.06
N GLU A 630 -37.98 49.26 -22.63
CA GLU A 630 -37.59 49.51 -24.05
C GLU A 630 -36.26 48.71 -24.29
N GLN A 631 -35.94 48.08 -25.44
CA GLN A 631 -35.72 48.58 -26.82
C GLN A 631 -34.50 49.53 -26.94
N SER A 632 -33.65 49.49 -27.97
CA SER A 632 -33.69 48.78 -29.28
C SER A 632 -32.27 48.64 -29.92
N THR A 633 -32.17 47.90 -31.04
CA THR A 633 -31.36 48.13 -32.30
C THR A 633 -29.94 48.78 -32.28
N THR A 634 -28.99 48.54 -33.19
CA THR A 634 -28.70 47.62 -34.35
C THR A 634 -27.19 47.84 -34.73
N ASP A 635 -26.53 47.46 -35.85
CA ASP A 635 -26.88 46.78 -37.13
C ASP A 635 -25.66 46.07 -37.79
N GLU A 636 -25.82 45.61 -39.04
CA GLU A 636 -24.85 45.44 -40.16
C GLU A 636 -23.36 45.12 -39.86
N SER A 637 -22.77 44.00 -40.29
CA SER A 637 -22.65 43.38 -41.64
C SER A 637 -21.64 44.02 -42.61
N ASN A 638 -20.81 43.17 -43.23
CA ASN A 638 -20.45 43.26 -44.65
C ASN A 638 -19.98 41.88 -45.14
N ALA A 639 -20.02 41.64 -46.45
CA ALA A 639 -19.76 40.34 -47.08
C ALA A 639 -19.01 40.47 -48.40
N THR A 640 -18.52 39.35 -48.96
CA THR A 640 -18.42 39.12 -50.42
C THR A 640 -18.16 37.63 -50.70
N ALA A 641 -18.58 37.14 -51.86
CA ALA A 641 -18.58 35.70 -52.20
C ALA A 641 -18.58 35.45 -53.73
N ALA A 642 -18.16 34.24 -54.15
CA ALA A 642 -18.35 33.56 -55.46
C ALA A 642 -17.26 32.46 -55.63
N ALA A 643 -17.32 31.43 -56.49
CA ALA A 643 -18.40 30.63 -57.09
C ALA A 643 -17.75 29.36 -57.75
N ALA A 644 -18.54 28.42 -58.31
CA ALA A 644 -18.07 27.15 -58.95
C ALA A 644 -18.81 26.92 -60.31
N PRO A 645 -18.84 25.74 -61.01
CA PRO A 645 -18.12 24.45 -60.87
C PRO A 645 -17.44 23.89 -62.20
N PRO A 646 -17.79 22.74 -62.86
CA PRO A 646 -16.91 21.52 -62.92
C PRO A 646 -16.68 20.82 -64.31
N ALA A 647 -15.87 19.72 -64.34
CA ALA A 647 -16.17 18.36 -64.94
C ALA A 647 -15.07 17.59 -65.76
N ALA A 648 -15.20 16.24 -65.78
CA ALA A 648 -14.74 15.22 -66.78
C ALA A 648 -13.28 14.64 -66.83
N ALA A 649 -13.11 13.52 -67.56
CA ALA A 649 -11.93 12.60 -67.72
C ALA A 649 -12.00 11.91 -69.14
N PRO A 650 -11.37 10.75 -69.54
CA PRO A 650 -10.33 9.82 -68.97
C PRO A 650 -9.27 9.28 -70.04
N SER A 651 -8.80 8.00 -69.92
CA SER A 651 -7.95 7.15 -70.84
C SER A 651 -6.41 7.12 -70.59
N SER A 652 -5.57 6.13 -71.00
CA SER A 652 -5.69 4.91 -71.87
C SER A 652 -4.76 3.71 -71.45
N ALA A 653 -4.75 2.58 -72.20
CA ALA A 653 -3.98 1.31 -71.96
C ALA A 653 -2.96 1.00 -73.13
N PRO A 654 -2.48 -0.22 -73.55
CA PRO A 654 -2.56 -1.64 -73.04
C PRO A 654 -1.33 -2.61 -73.27
N ALA A 655 -1.44 -3.90 -72.85
CA ALA A 655 -0.94 -5.18 -73.49
C ALA A 655 0.58 -5.50 -73.75
N ALA A 656 1.07 -6.74 -74.00
CA ALA A 656 0.71 -8.14 -73.62
C ALA A 656 1.76 -9.22 -74.11
N ALA A 657 1.60 -10.50 -73.69
CA ALA A 657 2.24 -11.77 -74.17
C ALA A 657 3.71 -12.08 -73.74
N ALA A 658 4.20 -13.35 -73.66
CA ALA A 658 3.68 -14.65 -74.14
C ALA A 658 3.97 -15.88 -73.21
N MET A 659 3.55 -17.09 -73.65
CA MET A 659 3.53 -18.42 -72.96
C MET A 659 4.93 -19.09 -72.76
N GLN A 660 5.15 -20.28 -72.14
CA GLN A 660 4.26 -21.40 -71.75
C GLN A 660 4.91 -22.39 -70.73
N SER A 661 4.12 -23.02 -69.84
CA SER A 661 4.14 -24.46 -69.45
C SER A 661 3.50 -24.70 -68.06
N HIS A 662 2.84 -25.85 -67.85
CA HIS A 662 2.13 -26.17 -66.60
C HIS A 662 2.75 -27.35 -65.84
N ALA A 663 3.06 -27.13 -64.56
CA ALA A 663 3.11 -28.14 -63.51
C ALA A 663 2.61 -27.50 -62.20
N ALA A 664 2.01 -28.28 -61.31
CA ALA A 664 1.22 -27.73 -60.19
C ALA A 664 2.08 -26.97 -59.15
N ALA A 665 1.57 -25.81 -58.70
CA ALA A 665 2.30 -24.92 -57.80
C ALA A 665 2.17 -25.32 -56.32
N ASN A 666 3.31 -25.36 -55.63
CA ASN A 666 3.39 -25.17 -54.18
C ASN A 666 4.56 -24.22 -53.90
N THR A 667 4.25 -23.00 -53.45
CA THR A 667 5.17 -21.85 -53.49
C THR A 667 6.35 -22.00 -52.52
N PRO A 668 7.61 -21.73 -52.92
CA PRO A 668 8.80 -21.87 -52.05
C PRO A 668 8.75 -21.17 -50.68
N ALA A 669 7.91 -20.13 -50.54
CA ALA A 669 7.72 -19.40 -49.29
C ALA A 669 6.99 -20.19 -48.19
N SER A 670 6.18 -21.21 -48.51
CA SER A 670 5.42 -21.97 -47.50
C SER A 670 6.32 -22.88 -46.65
N GLY A 671 7.25 -23.60 -47.30
CA GLY A 671 8.26 -24.42 -46.61
C GLY A 671 9.18 -23.57 -45.72
N GLY A 672 9.62 -22.41 -46.22
CA GLY A 672 10.42 -21.47 -45.45
C GLY A 672 9.72 -20.93 -44.21
N ARG A 673 8.39 -20.69 -44.27
CA ARG A 673 7.57 -20.32 -43.11
C ARG A 673 7.53 -21.42 -42.06
N ALA A 674 7.36 -22.68 -42.46
CA ALA A 674 7.37 -23.81 -41.55
C ALA A 674 8.73 -23.95 -40.83
N ILE A 675 9.84 -23.80 -41.58
CA ILE A 675 11.21 -23.82 -41.04
C ILE A 675 11.44 -22.66 -40.06
N PHE A 676 10.94 -21.46 -40.36
CA PHE A 676 11.03 -20.27 -39.50
C PHE A 676 10.31 -20.45 -38.15
N VAL A 677 9.14 -21.11 -38.14
CA VAL A 677 8.42 -21.45 -36.91
C VAL A 677 9.11 -22.58 -36.15
N ALA A 678 9.50 -23.66 -36.84
CA ALA A 678 10.12 -24.84 -36.23
C ALA A 678 11.49 -24.56 -35.59
N ASN A 679 12.24 -23.57 -36.10
CA ASN A 679 13.50 -23.11 -35.50
C ASN A 679 13.30 -22.00 -34.44
N GLY A 680 12.08 -21.79 -33.96
CA GLY A 680 11.76 -20.86 -32.88
C GLY A 680 11.87 -19.37 -33.22
N CYS A 681 12.24 -19.00 -34.45
CA CYS A 681 12.42 -17.60 -34.86
C CYS A 681 11.15 -16.77 -34.67
N ALA A 682 9.99 -17.39 -34.86
CA ALA A 682 8.67 -16.81 -34.63
C ALA A 682 8.41 -16.35 -33.18
N ALA A 683 9.10 -16.91 -32.17
CA ALA A 683 8.91 -16.50 -30.78
C ALA A 683 9.53 -15.12 -30.49
N CYS A 684 10.64 -14.78 -31.15
CA CYS A 684 11.32 -13.48 -30.98
C CYS A 684 10.89 -12.45 -32.02
N HIS A 685 10.70 -12.87 -33.28
CA HIS A 685 10.36 -11.97 -34.39
C HIS A 685 8.85 -11.98 -34.75
N GLY A 686 8.01 -12.70 -34.02
CA GLY A 686 6.57 -12.82 -34.30
C GLY A 686 6.24 -13.84 -35.39
N VAL A 687 5.00 -14.35 -35.38
CA VAL A 687 4.57 -15.48 -36.24
C VAL A 687 4.55 -15.19 -37.75
N ASN A 688 4.53 -13.92 -38.14
CA ASN A 688 4.67 -13.44 -39.52
C ASN A 688 6.00 -12.68 -39.71
N ALA A 689 6.97 -12.88 -38.81
CA ALA A 689 8.25 -12.17 -38.74
C ALA A 689 8.15 -10.63 -38.64
N GLN A 690 7.01 -10.13 -38.15
CA GLN A 690 6.67 -8.70 -38.08
C GLN A 690 7.44 -7.90 -37.03
N GLY A 691 8.19 -8.56 -36.15
CA GLY A 691 8.91 -7.98 -35.01
C GLY A 691 8.12 -8.05 -33.70
N THR A 692 8.82 -7.96 -32.58
CA THR A 692 8.26 -7.84 -31.23
C THR A 692 9.12 -6.88 -30.40
N HIS A 693 8.81 -6.70 -29.11
CA HIS A 693 9.67 -5.97 -28.18
C HIS A 693 10.98 -6.73 -27.84
N PHE A 694 11.08 -8.03 -28.16
CA PHE A 694 12.30 -8.83 -27.98
C PHE A 694 13.27 -8.71 -29.16
N ALA A 695 12.76 -8.67 -30.40
CA ALA A 695 13.59 -8.61 -31.61
C ALA A 695 12.91 -7.85 -32.76
N PRO A 696 13.68 -7.12 -33.59
CA PRO A 696 13.13 -6.22 -34.62
C PRO A 696 12.40 -6.98 -35.74
N SER A 697 11.62 -6.23 -36.52
CA SER A 697 10.95 -6.76 -37.71
C SER A 697 11.94 -7.32 -38.74
N LEU A 698 11.55 -8.42 -39.39
CA LEU A 698 12.24 -8.98 -40.55
C LEU A 698 11.44 -8.74 -41.86
N ILE A 699 10.31 -8.04 -41.79
CA ILE A 699 9.61 -7.54 -42.97
C ILE A 699 10.57 -6.62 -43.74
N GLY A 700 10.81 -6.95 -45.03
CA GLY A 700 11.76 -6.23 -45.87
C GLY A 700 13.25 -6.52 -45.59
N ILE A 701 13.61 -7.52 -44.77
CA ILE A 701 15.03 -7.78 -44.40
C ILE A 701 15.93 -8.05 -45.62
N SER A 702 15.38 -8.63 -46.69
CA SER A 702 16.03 -8.89 -47.97
C SER A 702 16.48 -7.63 -48.72
N GLN A 703 15.84 -6.48 -48.47
CA GLN A 703 16.26 -5.18 -49.00
C GLN A 703 17.52 -4.64 -48.31
N LYS A 704 17.83 -5.16 -47.10
CA LYS A 704 18.93 -4.69 -46.25
C LYS A 704 20.12 -5.66 -46.20
N PHE A 705 19.89 -6.94 -46.45
CA PHE A 705 20.93 -7.97 -46.52
C PHE A 705 20.69 -8.89 -47.74
N PRO A 706 21.62 -8.94 -48.71
CA PRO A 706 21.56 -9.90 -49.81
C PRO A 706 21.51 -11.36 -49.32
N PRO A 707 20.88 -12.29 -50.07
CA PRO A 707 20.66 -13.68 -49.62
C PRO A 707 21.88 -14.38 -49.01
N ALA A 708 23.06 -14.27 -49.64
CA ALA A 708 24.28 -14.89 -49.13
C ALA A 708 24.78 -14.30 -47.79
N GLN A 709 24.59 -13.00 -47.56
CA GLN A 709 24.89 -12.38 -46.26
C GLN A 709 23.89 -12.82 -45.19
N LEU A 710 22.62 -12.99 -45.57
CA LEU A 710 21.59 -13.50 -44.66
C LEU A 710 21.86 -14.97 -44.28
N THR A 711 22.31 -15.82 -45.21
CA THR A 711 22.82 -17.18 -44.91
C THR A 711 23.93 -17.14 -43.85
N ALA A 712 24.96 -16.33 -44.07
CA ALA A 712 26.10 -16.22 -43.17
C ALA A 712 25.67 -15.73 -41.77
N LEU A 713 24.76 -14.76 -41.71
CA LEU A 713 24.22 -14.20 -40.47
C LEU A 713 23.33 -15.18 -39.68
N LEU A 714 22.59 -16.07 -40.36
CA LEU A 714 21.76 -17.10 -39.73
C LEU A 714 22.61 -18.29 -39.22
N ARG A 715 23.64 -18.70 -39.97
CA ARG A 715 24.60 -19.73 -39.51
C ARG A 715 25.50 -19.20 -38.39
N HIS A 716 25.93 -17.94 -38.45
CA HIS A 716 26.84 -17.31 -37.50
C HIS A 716 26.34 -15.91 -37.04
N PRO A 717 25.33 -15.84 -36.17
CA PRO A 717 24.81 -14.57 -35.66
C PRO A 717 25.89 -13.77 -34.92
N THR A 718 25.86 -12.43 -35.03
CA THR A 718 26.87 -11.56 -34.40
C THR A 718 26.90 -11.72 -32.88
N LYS A 719 28.02 -11.36 -32.22
CA LYS A 719 28.14 -11.45 -30.76
C LYS A 719 26.97 -10.74 -30.05
N LYS A 720 26.57 -9.54 -30.50
CA LYS A 720 25.45 -8.78 -29.95
C LYS A 720 24.10 -9.49 -30.08
N MET A 721 23.90 -10.27 -31.15
CA MET A 721 22.68 -11.07 -31.35
C MET A 721 22.66 -12.30 -30.45
N ARG A 722 23.80 -12.98 -30.27
CA ARG A 722 23.94 -14.12 -29.34
C ARG A 722 23.84 -13.69 -27.87
N ASP A 723 24.43 -12.56 -27.51
CA ASP A 723 24.29 -11.93 -26.18
C ASP A 723 22.82 -11.55 -25.89
N GLY A 724 22.01 -11.33 -26.93
CA GLY A 724 20.56 -11.10 -26.89
C GLY A 724 19.70 -12.36 -27.08
N GLY A 725 20.29 -13.56 -27.01
CA GLY A 725 19.55 -14.84 -27.02
C GLY A 725 19.29 -15.47 -28.40
N MET A 726 19.77 -14.90 -29.50
CA MET A 726 19.57 -15.50 -30.83
C MET A 726 20.41 -16.80 -31.00
N PRO A 727 19.80 -17.95 -31.32
CA PRO A 727 20.51 -19.19 -31.57
C PRO A 727 21.16 -19.22 -32.97
N THR A 728 22.20 -20.04 -33.13
CA THR A 728 22.77 -20.42 -34.44
C THR A 728 21.83 -21.37 -35.17
N VAL A 729 21.41 -21.04 -36.40
CA VAL A 729 20.41 -21.83 -37.14
C VAL A 729 21.08 -23.01 -37.87
N ALA A 730 21.06 -24.18 -37.23
CA ALA A 730 21.71 -25.41 -37.70
C ALA A 730 20.80 -26.26 -38.61
N ILE A 731 20.46 -25.72 -39.79
CA ILE A 731 19.66 -26.41 -40.82
C ILE A 731 20.49 -26.72 -42.08
N ASN A 732 20.02 -27.67 -42.92
CA ASN A 732 20.70 -28.00 -44.18
C ASN A 732 20.51 -26.91 -45.25
N ASP A 733 21.29 -26.93 -46.33
CA ASP A 733 21.31 -25.81 -47.30
C ASP A 733 20.01 -25.67 -48.10
N ALA A 734 19.29 -26.77 -48.38
CA ALA A 734 17.97 -26.69 -49.02
C ALA A 734 16.92 -26.03 -48.11
N GLN A 735 16.93 -26.37 -46.81
CA GLN A 735 16.11 -25.71 -45.79
C GLN A 735 16.50 -24.23 -45.62
N MET A 736 17.79 -23.92 -45.67
CA MET A 736 18.29 -22.54 -45.58
C MET A 736 17.84 -21.68 -46.78
N GLN A 737 17.88 -22.23 -48.00
CA GLN A 737 17.37 -21.56 -49.20
C GLN A 737 15.85 -21.29 -49.10
N GLN A 738 15.06 -22.27 -48.63
CA GLN A 738 13.62 -22.08 -48.40
C GLN A 738 13.34 -21.00 -47.34
N LEU A 739 14.07 -21.02 -46.21
CA LEU A 739 13.95 -20.01 -45.15
C LEU A 739 14.25 -18.59 -45.67
N ILE A 740 15.28 -18.44 -46.49
CA ILE A 740 15.66 -17.15 -47.10
C ILE A 740 14.65 -16.71 -48.17
N ALA A 741 14.08 -17.63 -48.95
CA ALA A 741 12.99 -17.32 -49.87
C ALA A 741 11.74 -16.81 -49.14
N TYR A 742 11.36 -17.43 -48.02
CA TYR A 742 10.29 -16.92 -47.15
C TYR A 742 10.61 -15.53 -46.60
N LEU A 743 11.77 -15.34 -45.97
CA LEU A 743 12.19 -14.03 -45.42
C LEU A 743 12.24 -12.94 -46.50
N SER A 744 12.55 -13.30 -47.75
CA SER A 744 12.55 -12.37 -48.89
C SER A 744 11.15 -12.01 -49.38
N SER A 745 10.17 -12.91 -49.24
CA SER A 745 8.77 -12.70 -49.65
C SER A 745 7.97 -11.74 -48.76
N LEU A 746 8.47 -11.44 -47.55
CA LEU A 746 7.77 -10.62 -46.54
C LEU A 746 7.55 -9.15 -46.92
N GLY A 747 8.19 -8.66 -47.99
CA GLY A 747 8.21 -7.23 -48.37
C GLY A 747 7.06 -6.75 -49.28
N THR A 748 6.16 -7.63 -49.73
CA THR A 748 5.14 -7.31 -50.75
C THR A 748 3.82 -8.06 -50.48
N ALA A 749 2.70 -7.37 -50.23
CA ALA A 749 1.43 -8.02 -49.91
C ALA A 749 0.16 -7.19 -50.17
N ALA A 750 -0.87 -7.81 -50.77
CA ALA A 750 -2.30 -7.49 -50.74
C ALA A 750 -3.10 -8.60 -51.49
N PRO A 751 -4.43 -8.78 -51.31
CA PRO A 751 -5.12 -8.95 -50.03
C PRO A 751 -6.10 -10.17 -49.99
N ALA A 752 -6.41 -10.63 -48.78
CA ALA A 752 -7.60 -11.40 -48.33
C ALA A 752 -8.23 -12.54 -49.19
N ALA A 753 -8.18 -13.78 -48.67
CA ALA A 753 -9.22 -14.81 -48.91
C ALA A 753 -9.26 -15.89 -47.80
N SER A 754 -10.36 -16.63 -47.76
CA SER A 754 -10.86 -17.55 -46.73
C SER A 754 -10.13 -18.90 -46.54
N ALA A 755 -10.13 -19.35 -45.27
CA ALA A 755 -10.49 -20.70 -44.78
C ALA A 755 -9.58 -21.95 -44.97
N GLN A 756 -9.70 -22.79 -43.93
CA GLN A 756 -9.56 -24.26 -43.84
C GLN A 756 -8.18 -24.94 -44.01
N ALA A 757 -7.83 -25.66 -42.95
CA ALA A 757 -6.67 -26.52 -42.82
C ALA A 757 -6.82 -27.83 -43.62
N ALA A 758 -5.69 -28.41 -44.06
CA ALA A 758 -5.10 -29.57 -43.37
C ALA A 758 -3.86 -30.10 -44.11
N SER A 759 -2.90 -30.66 -43.36
CA SER A 759 -1.92 -31.60 -43.91
C SER A 759 -1.69 -32.75 -42.93
N SER A 760 -2.03 -33.96 -43.37
CA SER A 760 -1.60 -35.25 -42.85
C SER A 760 -0.06 -35.43 -43.07
N SER A 761 0.64 -36.52 -42.75
CA SER A 761 0.25 -37.94 -42.82
C SER A 761 1.32 -38.93 -42.31
N HIS A 762 0.87 -40.11 -41.85
CA HIS A 762 1.56 -41.42 -41.86
C HIS A 762 2.79 -41.67 -40.92
N GLY A 763 3.04 -42.90 -40.44
CA GLY A 763 2.13 -44.07 -40.40
C GLY A 763 2.76 -45.48 -40.21
N ALA A 764 1.94 -46.40 -39.65
CA ALA A 764 1.99 -47.88 -39.77
C ALA A 764 3.15 -48.67 -39.10
N PRO A 765 3.08 -50.02 -38.95
CA PRO A 765 1.99 -50.96 -39.27
C PRO A 765 1.60 -52.04 -38.21
N SER A 766 0.32 -52.47 -38.21
CA SER A 766 -0.18 -53.83 -37.86
C SER A 766 -0.13 -54.32 -36.38
N THR A 767 -0.94 -55.27 -35.85
CA THR A 767 -1.97 -56.21 -36.40
C THR A 767 -3.22 -56.35 -35.47
N ALA A 768 -4.24 -57.11 -35.93
CA ALA A 768 -5.23 -57.90 -35.14
C ALA A 768 -6.51 -57.26 -34.54
N ALA A 769 -7.56 -57.24 -35.38
CA ALA A 769 -9.01 -57.50 -35.16
C ALA A 769 -9.66 -57.57 -33.74
N GLY A 770 -10.83 -56.91 -33.62
CA GLY A 770 -11.84 -57.14 -32.58
C GLY A 770 -13.15 -56.37 -32.88
N ALA A 771 -14.33 -57.01 -32.75
CA ALA A 771 -15.61 -56.46 -33.24
C ALA A 771 -16.28 -55.41 -32.33
N ALA A 772 -17.13 -54.56 -32.92
CA ALA A 772 -18.03 -53.65 -32.19
C ALA A 772 -19.29 -54.38 -31.67
N PRO A 773 -20.03 -53.80 -30.70
CA PRO A 773 -21.26 -53.10 -31.12
C PRO A 773 -21.73 -51.91 -30.24
N ALA A 774 -22.62 -51.11 -30.85
CA ALA A 774 -23.68 -50.28 -30.24
C ALA A 774 -23.32 -49.11 -29.28
N ALA A 775 -24.15 -48.06 -29.33
CA ALA A 775 -23.95 -46.79 -28.63
C ALA A 775 -24.49 -46.77 -27.18
N LYS A 776 -23.92 -45.91 -26.34
CA LYS A 776 -24.52 -45.41 -25.10
C LYS A 776 -24.13 -43.95 -24.87
N ALA A 777 -25.01 -43.20 -24.21
CA ALA A 777 -24.92 -41.74 -24.11
C ALA A 777 -23.71 -41.24 -23.31
N ALA A 778 -23.15 -40.10 -23.72
CA ALA A 778 -22.05 -39.43 -23.03
C ALA A 778 -22.49 -38.82 -21.70
N ARG A 779 -21.64 -38.95 -20.67
CA ARG A 779 -21.67 -38.14 -19.45
C ARG A 779 -20.72 -36.94 -19.60
N PRO A 780 -20.92 -35.83 -18.86
CA PRO A 780 -19.98 -34.72 -18.86
C PRO A 780 -18.59 -35.16 -18.36
N ILE A 781 -17.54 -34.62 -18.98
CA ILE A 781 -16.15 -34.94 -18.63
C ILE A 781 -15.73 -34.09 -17.43
N SER A 782 -15.54 -34.73 -16.28
CA SER A 782 -14.73 -34.16 -15.21
C SER A 782 -13.27 -34.12 -15.65
N ALA A 783 -12.55 -33.05 -15.30
CA ALA A 783 -11.10 -33.03 -15.41
C ALA A 783 -10.49 -34.25 -14.69
N ALA A 784 -9.50 -34.89 -15.31
CA ALA A 784 -8.84 -36.06 -14.74
C ALA A 784 -7.91 -35.65 -13.58
N PRO A 785 -7.77 -36.47 -12.53
CA PRO A 785 -6.82 -36.20 -11.45
C PRO A 785 -5.38 -36.23 -11.97
N LEU A 786 -4.54 -35.33 -11.43
CA LEU A 786 -3.11 -35.28 -11.73
C LEU A 786 -2.41 -36.60 -11.36
N SER A 787 -1.46 -37.04 -12.18
CA SER A 787 -0.58 -38.17 -11.83
C SER A 787 0.26 -37.84 -10.59
N ALA A 788 0.76 -38.86 -9.89
CA ALA A 788 1.54 -38.67 -8.67
C ALA A 788 2.76 -37.75 -8.88
N ASP A 789 3.48 -37.89 -10.00
CA ASP A 789 4.60 -37.02 -10.36
C ASP A 789 4.17 -35.59 -10.73
N ALA A 790 3.02 -35.41 -11.39
CA ALA A 790 2.48 -34.08 -11.68
C ALA A 790 1.91 -33.40 -10.42
N LEU A 791 1.41 -34.17 -9.44
CA LEU A 791 0.97 -33.66 -8.15
C LEU A 791 2.16 -33.26 -7.27
N ARG A 792 3.23 -34.09 -7.21
CA ARG A 792 4.53 -33.70 -6.62
C ARG A 792 5.10 -32.46 -7.30
N GLY A 793 5.04 -32.41 -8.63
CA GLY A 793 5.46 -31.27 -9.45
C GLY A 793 4.70 -29.99 -9.13
N LYS A 794 3.38 -30.07 -8.89
CA LYS A 794 2.56 -28.94 -8.44
C LYS A 794 3.03 -28.41 -7.10
N THR A 795 3.22 -29.29 -6.11
CA THR A 795 3.69 -28.89 -4.77
C THR A 795 5.07 -28.23 -4.84
N LEU A 796 5.99 -28.75 -5.67
CA LEU A 796 7.29 -28.14 -5.91
C LEU A 796 7.19 -26.78 -6.62
N PHE A 797 6.31 -26.66 -7.63
CA PHE A 797 6.08 -25.41 -8.37
C PHE A 797 5.58 -24.27 -7.46
N GLN A 798 4.72 -24.59 -6.49
CA GLN A 798 4.25 -23.64 -5.47
C GLN A 798 5.34 -23.37 -4.42
N HIS A 799 6.07 -24.40 -3.96
CA HIS A 799 7.14 -24.27 -2.96
C HIS A 799 8.30 -23.38 -3.44
N TYR A 800 8.70 -23.49 -4.71
CA TYR A 800 9.68 -22.60 -5.34
C TYR A 800 9.07 -21.30 -5.89
N SER A 801 7.81 -21.01 -5.55
CA SER A 801 7.08 -19.78 -5.90
C SER A 801 7.07 -19.45 -7.40
N CYS A 802 7.09 -20.46 -8.28
CA CYS A 802 7.16 -20.29 -9.73
C CYS A 802 5.95 -19.52 -10.30
N GLU A 803 4.82 -19.53 -9.60
CA GLU A 803 3.62 -18.76 -9.91
C GLU A 803 3.80 -17.23 -9.78
N SER A 804 4.81 -16.75 -9.04
CA SER A 804 5.20 -15.33 -9.04
C SER A 804 5.66 -14.84 -10.43
N CYS A 805 6.27 -15.74 -11.21
CA CYS A 805 6.77 -15.46 -12.55
C CYS A 805 5.79 -15.91 -13.65
N HIS A 806 5.11 -17.05 -13.46
CA HIS A 806 4.27 -17.68 -14.48
C HIS A 806 2.75 -17.60 -14.22
N GLY A 807 2.32 -16.79 -13.24
CA GLY A 807 0.92 -16.64 -12.85
C GLY A 807 0.40 -17.81 -12.01
N VAL A 808 -0.78 -17.65 -11.42
CA VAL A 808 -1.39 -18.64 -10.51
C VAL A 808 -1.50 -20.00 -11.18
N GLY A 809 -0.93 -21.04 -10.55
CA GLY A 809 -0.87 -22.40 -11.12
C GLY A 809 -0.13 -22.53 -12.46
N GLY A 810 0.66 -21.51 -12.85
CA GLY A 810 1.41 -21.47 -14.11
C GLY A 810 0.58 -21.22 -15.37
N LEU A 811 -0.73 -20.97 -15.27
CA LEU A 811 -1.61 -21.02 -16.44
C LEU A 811 -1.60 -19.74 -17.29
N GLN A 812 -1.50 -18.56 -16.66
CA GLN A 812 -1.78 -17.27 -17.31
C GLN A 812 -0.52 -16.44 -17.61
N GLY A 813 0.60 -16.70 -16.94
CA GLY A 813 1.81 -15.89 -17.02
C GLY A 813 1.78 -14.66 -16.12
N THR A 814 2.89 -13.93 -16.09
CA THR A 814 2.96 -12.53 -15.67
C THR A 814 3.82 -11.73 -16.65
N VAL A 815 4.08 -10.46 -16.35
CA VAL A 815 5.03 -9.62 -17.12
C VAL A 815 6.48 -10.14 -17.00
N ALA A 816 6.79 -10.94 -15.97
CA ALA A 816 8.13 -11.51 -15.76
C ALA A 816 8.38 -12.77 -16.62
N ALA A 817 7.38 -13.64 -16.79
CA ALA A 817 7.47 -14.83 -17.65
C ALA A 817 6.09 -15.27 -18.20
N PRO A 818 6.02 -15.83 -19.42
CA PRO A 818 4.76 -16.22 -20.04
C PRO A 818 4.09 -17.41 -19.32
N GLY A 819 2.79 -17.59 -19.58
CA GLY A 819 2.05 -18.76 -19.11
C GLY A 819 2.65 -20.06 -19.62
N LEU A 820 2.64 -21.08 -18.77
CA LEU A 820 3.14 -22.42 -19.06
C LEU A 820 2.05 -23.37 -19.57
N ALA A 821 0.77 -22.97 -19.49
CA ALA A 821 -0.33 -23.62 -20.20
C ALA A 821 0.02 -23.83 -21.68
N GLY A 822 -0.27 -25.02 -22.21
CA GLY A 822 0.07 -25.39 -23.60
C GLY A 822 1.57 -25.53 -23.92
N THR A 823 2.53 -25.20 -23.04
CA THR A 823 3.97 -25.34 -23.37
C THR A 823 4.38 -26.77 -23.74
N ALA A 824 3.59 -27.78 -23.33
CA ALA A 824 3.75 -29.17 -23.74
C ALA A 824 3.72 -29.40 -25.27
N SER A 825 3.02 -28.53 -26.03
CA SER A 825 2.93 -28.53 -27.50
C SER A 825 3.93 -27.60 -28.18
N ILE A 826 4.59 -26.71 -27.42
CA ILE A 826 5.55 -25.72 -27.92
C ILE A 826 7.00 -26.18 -27.67
N LEU A 827 7.26 -26.88 -26.57
CA LEU A 827 8.59 -27.33 -26.14
C LEU A 827 8.60 -28.82 -25.78
N PRO A 828 9.53 -29.62 -26.32
CA PRO A 828 9.70 -31.02 -25.94
C PRO A 828 10.33 -31.14 -24.54
N ALA A 829 9.98 -32.20 -23.79
CA ALA A 829 10.40 -32.36 -22.39
C ALA A 829 11.92 -32.24 -22.14
N PRO A 830 12.84 -32.77 -22.98
CA PRO A 830 14.28 -32.58 -22.79
C PRO A 830 14.73 -31.13 -22.90
N MET A 831 14.02 -30.29 -23.66
CA MET A 831 14.33 -28.86 -23.80
C MET A 831 13.86 -28.06 -22.58
N LEU A 832 12.72 -28.45 -21.98
CA LEU A 832 12.27 -27.94 -20.68
C LEU A 832 13.24 -28.32 -19.56
N GLU A 833 13.70 -29.58 -19.49
CA GLU A 833 14.75 -29.99 -18.55
C GLU A 833 16.07 -29.23 -18.78
N ASN A 834 16.44 -28.95 -20.03
CA ASN A 834 17.65 -28.18 -20.35
C ASN A 834 17.54 -26.71 -19.90
N LEU A 835 16.39 -26.06 -20.13
CA LEU A 835 16.12 -24.68 -19.68
C LEU A 835 16.15 -24.54 -18.15
N LEU A 836 15.65 -25.54 -17.41
CA LEU A 836 15.71 -25.61 -15.94
C LEU A 836 17.14 -25.83 -15.40
N ARG A 837 18.06 -26.33 -16.21
CA ARG A 837 19.48 -26.53 -15.85
C ARG A 837 20.34 -25.33 -16.25
N HIS A 838 20.10 -24.77 -17.43
CA HIS A 838 20.94 -23.75 -18.08
C HIS A 838 20.18 -22.44 -18.32
N HIS A 839 19.76 -21.83 -17.21
CA HIS A 839 19.09 -20.53 -17.12
C HIS A 839 19.72 -19.45 -18.02
N SER A 840 18.90 -18.78 -18.84
CA SER A 840 19.34 -17.63 -19.62
C SER A 840 19.54 -16.38 -18.74
N LYS A 841 20.41 -15.45 -19.18
CA LYS A 841 20.57 -14.14 -18.52
C LYS A 841 19.27 -13.33 -18.43
N GLN A 842 18.28 -13.62 -19.28
CA GLN A 842 16.99 -12.93 -19.25
C GLN A 842 16.03 -13.56 -18.23
N MET A 843 16.04 -14.89 -18.06
CA MET A 843 15.35 -15.57 -16.95
C MET A 843 15.90 -15.13 -15.59
N GLN A 844 17.23 -15.02 -15.47
CA GLN A 844 17.91 -14.50 -14.27
C GLN A 844 17.50 -13.04 -13.97
N LYS A 845 17.37 -12.19 -14.99
CA LYS A 845 16.83 -10.82 -14.85
C LYS A 845 15.34 -10.77 -14.50
N GLY A 846 14.57 -11.79 -14.90
CA GLY A 846 13.17 -11.98 -14.50
C GLY A 846 12.98 -12.43 -13.04
N GLY A 847 14.06 -12.58 -12.27
CA GLY A 847 14.01 -12.96 -10.86
C GLY A 847 14.14 -14.45 -10.59
N MET A 848 14.32 -15.29 -11.62
CA MET A 848 14.44 -16.75 -11.44
C MET A 848 15.72 -17.12 -10.66
N PRO A 849 15.61 -17.73 -9.46
CA PRO A 849 16.77 -18.08 -8.64
C PRO A 849 17.52 -19.29 -9.23
N LEU A 850 18.77 -19.50 -8.79
CA LEU A 850 19.56 -20.68 -9.17
C LEU A 850 19.04 -21.93 -8.43
N THR A 851 18.08 -22.63 -9.04
CA THR A 851 17.45 -23.82 -8.45
C THR A 851 18.35 -25.05 -8.55
N ASN A 852 18.98 -25.47 -7.44
CA ASN A 852 19.76 -26.71 -7.34
C ASN A 852 18.85 -27.95 -7.20
N LEU A 853 17.99 -28.18 -8.18
CA LEU A 853 17.05 -29.31 -8.22
C LEU A 853 17.78 -30.61 -8.59
N ASN A 854 17.37 -31.73 -7.98
CA ASN A 854 17.82 -33.05 -8.42
C ASN A 854 17.03 -33.51 -9.67
N ALA A 855 17.51 -34.59 -10.31
CA ALA A 855 16.94 -35.11 -11.54
C ALA A 855 15.51 -35.68 -11.43
N GLN A 856 15.02 -35.97 -10.21
CA GLN A 856 13.65 -36.43 -9.99
C GLN A 856 12.68 -35.25 -9.83
N ASP A 857 13.07 -34.21 -9.08
CA ASP A 857 12.24 -33.02 -8.87
C ASP A 857 12.08 -32.19 -10.15
N MET A 858 13.13 -32.10 -11.00
CA MET A 858 12.98 -31.52 -12.34
C MET A 858 11.95 -32.27 -13.19
N LYS A 859 11.96 -33.61 -13.15
CA LYS A 859 10.99 -34.43 -13.89
C LYS A 859 9.56 -34.27 -13.35
N ALA A 860 9.40 -34.17 -12.04
CA ALA A 860 8.10 -33.87 -11.42
C ALA A 860 7.56 -32.49 -11.88
N ILE A 861 8.39 -31.44 -11.81
CA ILE A 861 8.00 -30.09 -12.28
C ILE A 861 7.66 -30.09 -13.78
N VAL A 862 8.45 -30.76 -14.63
CA VAL A 862 8.16 -30.88 -16.06
C VAL A 862 6.89 -31.72 -16.32
N ALA A 863 6.61 -32.76 -15.52
CA ALA A 863 5.36 -33.51 -15.59
C ALA A 863 4.14 -32.64 -15.22
N TYR A 864 4.27 -31.77 -14.20
CA TYR A 864 3.22 -30.83 -13.85
C TYR A 864 2.98 -29.78 -14.94
N ILE A 865 4.04 -29.14 -15.45
CA ILE A 865 3.94 -28.19 -16.57
C ILE A 865 3.29 -28.84 -17.79
N ARG A 866 3.63 -30.10 -18.09
CA ARG A 866 3.04 -30.84 -19.22
C ARG A 866 1.64 -31.41 -18.95
N SER A 867 1.13 -31.31 -17.73
CA SER A 867 -0.27 -31.62 -17.38
C SER A 867 -1.22 -30.42 -17.49
N MET A 868 -0.69 -29.21 -17.72
CA MET A 868 -1.50 -28.00 -17.90
C MET A 868 -2.25 -28.04 -19.25
N PRO A 869 -3.53 -27.64 -19.30
CA PRO A 869 -4.31 -27.65 -20.53
C PRO A 869 -3.69 -26.73 -21.59
N SER A 870 -3.85 -27.10 -22.86
CA SER A 870 -3.55 -26.22 -23.99
C SER A 870 -4.66 -25.19 -24.17
N THR A 871 -4.32 -23.90 -24.03
CA THR A 871 -5.23 -22.79 -24.35
C THR A 871 -5.65 -22.86 -25.82
N GLY A 872 -6.91 -23.20 -26.09
CA GLY A 872 -7.41 -23.47 -27.44
C GLY A 872 -8.60 -24.43 -27.57
N ALA A 873 -9.15 -24.93 -26.46
CA ALA A 873 -10.49 -25.51 -26.41
C ALA A 873 -11.43 -24.53 -25.70
N GLU A 874 -12.69 -24.46 -26.13
CA GLU A 874 -13.73 -23.48 -25.73
C GLU A 874 -13.53 -22.07 -26.34
N GLN A 875 -13.84 -21.98 -27.63
CA GLN A 875 -14.60 -20.85 -28.23
C GLN A 875 -15.99 -21.36 -28.58
#